data_AF-A0A3M1A375-F1
#
_entry.id   AF-A0A3M1A375-F1
#
_cell.length_a   1.000
_cell.length_b   1.000
_cell.length_c   1.000
_cell.angle_alpha   90.00
_cell.angle_beta   90.00
_cell.angle_gamma   90.00
#
_symmetry.space_group_name_H-M   'P 1'
#
loop_
_entity.id
_entity.type
_entity.pdbx_description
1 polymer ?
#
loop_
_entity_poly.entity_id
_entity_poly.type
_entity_poly.pdbx_seq_one_letter_code
_entity_poly.pdbx_strand_id
1 'polypeptide(L)'
;CYISLLAGFSLKPRGMVRFDIDEQKITARSPEYGAIVSAPILVDLNNDGKQEILFQFSSPPDNYHYEVPYRDNQCYLMVFDQNLNFFFEPIAFPHVRSDVTNIPWKINNKTFIISRYHYAGPLNVNDALYLFDTSGRKIERKIFPKNSLGRPYTLNENGHQTLYVTNRTNGNKIYKINTNLEIAEEIQVRKQLGDIFARFDLDGDFKDEFLMTTENFGYLIFNPYQKFCVPIPKVKNSLMNIHTINKRAEKGAQLVIQQGNKVYHIGYLPVPWYPLRHLIYMLLFAAIYGFLMGVYLLWQKLTAQFKIWQNLVQSASSGLCILSSHGVIKFLNGNFERYLNFSKHLSEGSYFEQELEENQTLTKFIRGIIEKQQYAEKEIKIKTKDDLVPVLLRGRVLPGFLGIPAGFMIEAIPLYVQSYNDKLTIWTRTVQKMAHDIKTPLAAIQFLIQSIKLQIEKQKLGEIENLNTDFETIDNELNRIREMTKHFLRFTNLEKPNFQWISIKETLVNVLRKFSPYQENGLRINLDLDSQYDKIWADPVLVEMALQAVVENAVDALHEKGTILVTNSLIQLPEENFQSYVEIEITDDGPGIDQQILEKIFDPFFTTKEEGTGMGLTLARKIMEDHDGKIEIQSHKGKSTQVRLLFPYREGDDD
;
A
#
# COMPACT_ATOMS: atom_id res chain seq x y z
N CYS A 1 -75.09 16.63 -18.68
CA CYS A 1 -74.25 16.13 -19.79
C CYS A 1 -74.28 17.11 -20.95
N TYR A 2 -73.19 17.25 -21.71
CA TYR A 2 -73.16 18.07 -22.93
C TYR A 2 -73.23 17.15 -24.15
N ILE A 3 -74.13 17.43 -25.08
CA ILE A 3 -74.27 16.67 -26.33
C ILE A 3 -73.88 17.61 -27.48
N SER A 4 -72.86 17.22 -28.24
CA SER A 4 -72.49 17.91 -29.48
C SER A 4 -73.24 17.28 -30.65
N LEU A 5 -74.03 18.09 -31.36
CA LEU A 5 -74.76 17.67 -32.55
C LEU A 5 -73.93 18.02 -33.78
N LEU A 6 -73.17 17.05 -34.26
CA LEU A 6 -72.38 17.14 -35.49
C LEU A 6 -73.26 16.75 -36.68
N ALA A 7 -73.61 17.73 -37.51
CA ALA A 7 -74.29 17.47 -38.78
C ALA A 7 -73.33 17.79 -39.94
N GLY A 8 -72.76 16.74 -40.52
CA GLY A 8 -71.74 16.85 -41.58
C GLY A 8 -72.22 17.60 -42.83
N PHE A 9 -73.52 17.52 -43.15
CA PHE A 9 -74.11 18.13 -44.36
C PHE A 9 -75.57 18.61 -44.14
N SER A 10 -75.88 19.20 -42.97
CA SER A 10 -77.27 19.63 -42.67
C SER A 10 -77.51 21.13 -42.82
N LEU A 11 -78.76 21.49 -43.15
CA LEU A 11 -79.28 22.85 -43.23
C LEU A 11 -79.67 23.48 -41.86
N LYS A 12 -79.76 22.71 -40.74
CA LYS A 12 -79.86 23.14 -39.30
C LYS A 12 -79.70 21.91 -38.35
N PRO A 13 -79.66 22.06 -37.00
CA PRO A 13 -78.84 22.94 -36.18
C PRO A 13 -77.46 22.30 -35.90
N ARG A 14 -76.42 23.13 -36.06
CA ARG A 14 -75.07 22.89 -35.56
C ARG A 14 -74.95 23.60 -34.22
N GLY A 15 -74.58 22.89 -33.16
CA GLY A 15 -74.45 23.49 -31.83
C GLY A 15 -74.37 22.46 -30.70
N MET A 16 -74.10 22.95 -29.50
CA MET A 16 -74.10 22.16 -28.27
C MET A 16 -75.39 22.37 -27.49
N VAL A 17 -75.91 21.28 -26.93
CA VAL A 17 -77.01 21.32 -25.95
C VAL A 17 -76.54 20.79 -24.61
N ARG A 18 -76.97 21.42 -23.53
CA ARG A 18 -76.82 20.90 -22.17
C ARG A 18 -78.07 20.11 -21.85
N PHE A 19 -77.92 18.81 -21.64
CA PHE A 19 -78.99 17.89 -21.28
C PHE A 19 -78.82 17.49 -19.82
N ASP A 20 -79.85 17.73 -19.02
CA ASP A 20 -79.94 17.21 -17.66
C ASP A 20 -80.44 15.76 -17.72
N ILE A 21 -79.67 14.84 -17.15
CA ILE A 21 -79.97 13.40 -17.22
C ILE A 21 -81.12 13.05 -16.28
N ASP A 22 -81.14 13.65 -15.09
CA ASP A 22 -82.10 13.33 -14.04
C ASP A 22 -83.46 13.94 -14.39
N GLU A 23 -83.46 15.16 -14.93
CA GLU A 23 -84.68 15.86 -15.37
C GLU A 23 -85.08 15.52 -16.82
N GLN A 24 -84.26 14.75 -17.54
CA GLN A 24 -84.46 14.37 -18.95
C GLN A 24 -84.80 15.53 -19.91
N LYS A 25 -84.26 16.73 -19.67
CA LYS A 25 -84.58 17.94 -20.45
C LYS A 25 -83.35 18.71 -20.88
N ILE A 26 -83.49 19.49 -21.96
CA ILE A 26 -82.46 20.44 -22.39
C ILE A 26 -82.53 21.66 -21.47
N THR A 27 -81.44 21.97 -20.78
CA THR A 27 -81.34 23.08 -19.82
C THR A 27 -80.60 24.29 -20.37
N ALA A 28 -79.87 24.14 -21.48
CA ALA A 28 -79.25 25.23 -22.22
C ALA A 28 -78.97 24.82 -23.66
N ARG A 29 -78.91 25.79 -24.58
CA ARG A 29 -78.50 25.59 -25.98
C ARG A 29 -77.50 26.68 -26.37
N SER A 30 -76.39 26.28 -26.98
CA SER A 30 -75.48 27.19 -27.69
C SER A 30 -76.26 27.98 -28.75
N PRO A 31 -75.86 29.20 -29.14
CA PRO A 31 -76.58 30.02 -30.13
C PRO A 31 -77.08 29.22 -31.33
N GLU A 32 -78.27 29.56 -31.85
CA GLU A 32 -79.02 28.77 -32.84
C GLU A 32 -78.30 28.53 -34.18
N TYR A 33 -77.16 29.19 -34.40
CA TYR A 33 -76.38 29.19 -35.64
C TYR A 33 -74.88 29.21 -35.32
N GLY A 34 -74.07 28.38 -35.98
CA GLY A 34 -72.63 28.33 -35.74
C GLY A 34 -71.86 27.32 -36.60
N ALA A 35 -70.55 27.53 -36.65
CA ALA A 35 -69.57 26.66 -37.33
C ALA A 35 -69.60 25.22 -36.79
N ILE A 36 -68.94 24.29 -37.49
CA ILE A 36 -68.80 22.91 -37.00
C ILE A 36 -67.99 22.92 -35.70
N VAL A 37 -68.70 22.63 -34.61
CA VAL A 37 -68.15 22.52 -33.27
C VAL A 37 -67.78 21.07 -33.01
N SER A 38 -66.50 20.82 -32.76
CA SER A 38 -65.99 19.48 -32.46
C SER A 38 -65.20 19.47 -31.16
N ALA A 39 -65.21 18.31 -30.49
CA ALA A 39 -64.35 17.99 -29.35
C ALA A 39 -64.26 19.12 -28.29
N PRO A 40 -65.33 19.37 -27.50
CA PRO A 40 -65.26 20.30 -26.38
C PRO A 40 -64.17 19.86 -25.39
N ILE A 41 -63.38 20.83 -24.94
CA ILE A 41 -62.44 20.71 -23.84
C ILE A 41 -63.04 21.48 -22.66
N LEU A 42 -63.30 20.77 -21.56
CA LEU A 42 -63.69 21.40 -20.29
C LEU A 42 -62.43 21.88 -19.58
N VAL A 43 -62.34 23.18 -19.31
CA VAL A 43 -61.19 23.79 -18.65
C VAL A 43 -61.64 24.99 -17.83
N ASP A 44 -61.15 25.06 -16.59
CA ASP A 44 -61.26 26.26 -15.76
C ASP A 44 -60.21 27.27 -16.23
N LEU A 45 -60.66 28.26 -17.01
CA LEU A 45 -59.81 29.28 -17.63
C LEU A 45 -59.51 30.41 -16.62
N ASN A 46 -60.50 30.86 -15.87
CA ASN A 46 -60.37 31.99 -14.94
C ASN A 46 -59.95 31.57 -13.52
N ASN A 47 -59.77 30.27 -13.26
CA ASN A 47 -59.47 29.67 -11.97
C ASN A 47 -60.55 29.96 -10.89
N ASP A 48 -61.82 30.04 -11.29
CA ASP A 48 -62.94 30.23 -10.35
C ASP A 48 -63.55 28.91 -9.84
N GLY A 49 -62.99 27.76 -10.28
CA GLY A 49 -63.47 26.42 -9.96
C GLY A 49 -64.59 25.91 -10.87
N LYS A 50 -65.10 26.73 -11.79
CA LYS A 50 -66.05 26.35 -12.83
C LYS A 50 -65.30 26.12 -14.14
N GLN A 51 -65.69 25.06 -14.85
CA GLN A 51 -65.10 24.74 -16.14
C GLN A 51 -65.85 25.43 -17.27
N GLU A 52 -65.14 26.25 -18.04
CA GLU A 52 -65.56 26.73 -19.35
C GLU A 52 -65.38 25.63 -20.41
N ILE A 53 -66.08 25.82 -21.53
CA ILE A 53 -66.16 24.86 -22.62
C ILE A 53 -65.46 25.47 -23.83
N LEU A 54 -64.22 25.06 -24.03
CA LEU A 54 -63.38 25.47 -25.15
C LEU A 54 -63.58 24.53 -26.33
N PHE A 55 -63.83 25.08 -27.53
CA PHE A 55 -64.12 24.26 -28.71
C PHE A 55 -63.06 24.26 -29.77
N GLN A 56 -63.06 23.22 -30.60
CA GLN A 56 -62.25 23.09 -31.81
C GLN A 56 -63.12 23.23 -33.06
N PHE A 57 -62.59 23.90 -34.08
CA PHE A 57 -63.35 24.30 -35.26
C PHE A 57 -62.65 23.90 -36.55
N SER A 58 -63.42 23.33 -37.47
CA SER A 58 -62.98 23.11 -38.85
C SER A 58 -64.04 23.63 -39.80
N SER A 59 -63.63 24.44 -40.77
CA SER A 59 -64.51 24.93 -41.82
C SER A 59 -64.44 23.97 -43.01
N PRO A 60 -65.51 23.24 -43.33
CA PRO A 60 -65.52 22.37 -44.51
C PRO A 60 -65.53 23.20 -45.80
N PRO A 61 -65.15 22.58 -46.93
CA PRO A 61 -64.96 23.24 -48.22
C PRO A 61 -66.21 23.85 -48.86
N ASP A 62 -67.41 23.37 -48.52
CA ASP A 62 -68.63 23.60 -49.31
C ASP A 62 -69.82 24.19 -48.50
N ASN A 63 -69.56 24.94 -47.42
CA ASN A 63 -70.63 25.61 -46.66
C ASN A 63 -70.98 26.99 -47.24
N TYR A 64 -72.29 27.24 -47.42
CA TYR A 64 -72.84 28.45 -48.03
C TYR A 64 -72.77 29.70 -47.14
N HIS A 65 -72.75 30.86 -47.78
CA HIS A 65 -72.88 32.17 -47.15
C HIS A 65 -74.29 32.36 -46.54
N TYR A 66 -74.35 32.74 -45.26
CA TYR A 66 -75.57 33.22 -44.61
C TYR A 66 -75.33 34.60 -43.99
N GLU A 67 -76.36 35.45 -44.00
CA GLU A 67 -76.40 36.73 -43.27
C GLU A 67 -76.75 36.50 -41.80
N VAL A 68 -75.83 35.88 -41.07
CA VAL A 68 -75.89 35.67 -39.63
C VAL A 68 -74.64 36.34 -39.05
N PRO A 69 -74.64 36.84 -37.79
CA PRO A 69 -73.46 37.47 -37.17
C PRO A 69 -72.15 36.67 -37.30
N TYR A 70 -72.25 35.34 -37.44
CA TYR A 70 -71.12 34.44 -37.68
C TYR A 70 -71.29 33.71 -39.02
N ARG A 71 -70.25 33.77 -39.85
CA ARG A 71 -70.21 33.07 -41.15
C ARG A 71 -69.79 31.61 -40.97
N ASP A 72 -70.59 30.68 -41.48
CA ASP A 72 -70.36 29.22 -41.46
C ASP A 72 -69.11 28.76 -42.25
N ASN A 73 -68.51 29.65 -43.03
CA ASN A 73 -67.33 29.39 -43.84
C ASN A 73 -66.02 29.88 -43.18
N GLN A 74 -66.08 30.36 -41.94
CA GLN A 74 -64.90 30.74 -41.15
C GLN A 74 -64.76 29.83 -39.93
N CYS A 75 -63.51 29.64 -39.49
CA CYS A 75 -63.24 29.06 -38.18
C CYS A 75 -63.24 30.15 -37.12
N TYR A 76 -63.60 29.78 -35.89
CA TYR A 76 -63.65 30.69 -34.76
C TYR A 76 -62.87 30.13 -33.57
N LEU A 77 -62.45 31.00 -32.65
CA LEU A 77 -62.21 30.64 -31.27
C LEU A 77 -63.47 31.01 -30.49
N MET A 78 -64.17 30.00 -29.97
CA MET A 78 -65.32 30.18 -29.09
C MET A 78 -65.08 29.45 -27.78
N VAL A 79 -65.44 30.13 -26.71
CA VAL A 79 -65.44 29.61 -25.34
C VAL A 79 -66.80 29.90 -24.76
N PHE A 80 -67.40 28.89 -24.15
CA PHE A 80 -68.69 29.03 -23.48
C PHE A 80 -68.55 28.85 -21.98
N ASP A 81 -69.38 29.56 -21.22
CA ASP A 81 -69.60 29.25 -19.82
C ASP A 81 -70.45 27.96 -19.67
N GLN A 82 -70.70 27.55 -18.42
CA GLN A 82 -71.51 26.37 -18.11
C GLN A 82 -72.97 26.47 -18.58
N ASN A 83 -73.46 27.69 -18.84
CA ASN A 83 -74.81 27.98 -19.29
C ASN A 83 -74.90 28.15 -20.81
N LEU A 84 -73.81 27.88 -21.54
CA LEU A 84 -73.71 28.02 -22.99
C LEU A 84 -73.79 29.46 -23.49
N ASN A 85 -73.47 30.43 -22.64
CA ASN A 85 -73.22 31.81 -23.06
C ASN A 85 -71.77 31.96 -23.49
N PHE A 86 -71.49 32.88 -24.41
CA PHE A 86 -70.12 33.20 -24.77
C PHE A 86 -69.37 33.77 -23.56
N PHE A 87 -68.21 33.18 -23.25
CA PHE A 87 -67.34 33.63 -22.18
C PHE A 87 -66.61 34.94 -22.55
N PHE A 88 -66.32 35.12 -23.85
CA PHE A 88 -65.89 36.37 -24.48
C PHE A 88 -66.37 36.37 -25.95
N GLU A 89 -66.29 37.52 -26.63
CA GLU A 89 -66.72 37.64 -28.03
C GLU A 89 -65.97 36.66 -28.95
N PRO A 90 -66.68 35.85 -29.78
CA PRO A 90 -66.05 34.91 -30.70
C PRO A 90 -65.04 35.55 -31.64
N ILE A 91 -63.87 34.95 -31.76
CA ILE A 91 -62.77 35.50 -32.57
C ILE A 91 -62.71 34.75 -33.90
N ALA A 92 -62.95 35.45 -35.00
CA ALA A 92 -62.93 34.87 -36.34
C ALA A 92 -61.51 34.73 -36.89
N PHE A 93 -61.20 33.58 -37.48
CA PHE A 93 -59.98 33.37 -38.27
C PHE A 93 -60.26 33.57 -39.76
N PRO A 94 -59.28 34.09 -40.52
CA PRO A 94 -59.48 34.40 -41.93
C PRO A 94 -59.56 33.12 -42.79
N HIS A 95 -60.13 33.26 -43.99
CA HIS A 95 -60.19 32.26 -45.06
C HIS A 95 -61.06 31.00 -44.83
N VAL A 96 -61.77 30.62 -45.91
CA VAL A 96 -62.56 29.38 -46.02
C VAL A 96 -61.65 28.16 -46.18
N ARG A 97 -62.04 26.97 -45.73
CA ARG A 97 -61.15 25.77 -45.69
C ARG A 97 -59.97 25.89 -44.72
N SER A 98 -60.20 26.52 -43.57
CA SER A 98 -59.27 26.56 -42.46
C SER A 98 -59.61 25.50 -41.39
N ASP A 99 -58.63 25.14 -40.58
CA ASP A 99 -58.72 24.26 -39.42
C ASP A 99 -58.09 24.99 -38.23
N VAL A 100 -58.87 25.18 -37.16
CA VAL A 100 -58.46 25.85 -35.93
C VAL A 100 -58.56 24.88 -34.77
N THR A 101 -57.40 24.51 -34.23
CA THR A 101 -57.31 23.65 -33.04
C THR A 101 -56.96 24.51 -31.84
N ASN A 102 -57.84 24.50 -30.83
CA ASN A 102 -57.65 25.24 -29.59
C ASN A 102 -57.30 24.30 -28.45
N ILE A 103 -56.27 24.65 -27.66
CA ILE A 103 -55.91 23.92 -26.44
C ILE A 103 -55.66 24.90 -25.29
N PRO A 104 -55.98 24.53 -24.04
CA PRO A 104 -55.58 25.31 -22.89
C PRO A 104 -54.09 25.07 -22.57
N TRP A 105 -53.42 26.12 -22.10
CA TRP A 105 -52.04 26.06 -21.67
C TRP A 105 -51.85 26.78 -20.34
N LYS A 106 -51.51 26.03 -19.29
CA LYS A 106 -51.32 26.53 -17.92
C LYS A 106 -49.86 26.81 -17.63
N ILE A 107 -49.53 28.08 -17.38
CA ILE A 107 -48.17 28.54 -17.07
C ILE A 107 -48.25 29.37 -15.78
N ASN A 108 -47.46 29.00 -14.76
CA ASN A 108 -47.34 29.75 -13.50
C ASN A 108 -48.71 30.12 -12.88
N ASN A 109 -49.61 29.12 -12.80
CA ASN A 109 -50.97 29.27 -12.27
C ASN A 109 -51.92 30.19 -13.07
N LYS A 110 -51.53 30.61 -14.29
CA LYS A 110 -52.40 31.30 -15.25
C LYS A 110 -52.74 30.38 -16.41
N THR A 111 -53.97 30.45 -16.90
CA THR A 111 -54.42 29.68 -18.08
C THR A 111 -54.46 30.58 -19.31
N PHE A 112 -53.91 30.09 -20.41
CA PHE A 112 -53.95 30.73 -21.72
C PHE A 112 -54.63 29.81 -22.73
N ILE A 113 -55.03 30.36 -23.87
CA ILE A 113 -55.58 29.59 -24.99
C ILE A 113 -54.58 29.65 -26.14
N ILE A 114 -54.12 28.48 -26.58
CA ILE A 114 -53.30 28.33 -27.78
C ILE A 114 -54.22 27.91 -28.93
N SER A 115 -54.25 28.73 -29.98
CA SER A 115 -54.99 28.44 -31.21
C SER A 115 -54.01 28.18 -32.36
N ARG A 116 -54.02 26.97 -32.89
CA ARG A 116 -53.31 26.61 -34.12
C ARG A 116 -54.23 26.84 -35.30
N TYR A 117 -53.83 27.74 -36.18
CA TYR A 117 -54.50 28.04 -37.44
C TYR A 117 -53.77 27.36 -38.60
N HIS A 118 -54.50 26.55 -39.35
CA HIS A 118 -54.03 25.88 -40.54
C HIS A 118 -54.96 26.14 -41.72
N TYR A 119 -54.39 26.44 -42.88
CA TYR A 119 -55.15 26.70 -44.10
C TYR A 119 -54.92 25.61 -45.14
N ALA A 120 -55.96 24.85 -45.46
CA ALA A 120 -55.91 23.72 -46.39
C ALA A 120 -56.39 24.08 -47.81
N GLY A 121 -56.56 25.37 -48.12
CA GLY A 121 -57.05 25.82 -49.42
C GLY A 121 -55.94 26.10 -50.46
N PRO A 122 -56.34 26.58 -51.67
CA PRO A 122 -55.42 26.80 -52.79
C PRO A 122 -54.47 28.00 -52.60
N LEU A 123 -54.86 28.98 -51.77
CA LEU A 123 -54.06 30.18 -51.48
C LEU A 123 -52.74 29.85 -50.77
N ASN A 124 -51.71 30.67 -50.97
CA ASN A 124 -50.43 30.53 -50.29
C ASN A 124 -50.45 31.20 -48.89
N VAL A 125 -51.23 30.62 -47.98
CA VAL A 125 -51.37 31.12 -46.60
C VAL A 125 -50.51 30.27 -45.67
N ASN A 126 -49.72 30.95 -44.83
CA ASN A 126 -48.88 30.32 -43.82
C ASN A 126 -49.71 29.82 -42.63
N ASP A 127 -49.25 28.73 -42.01
CA ASP A 127 -49.81 28.27 -40.74
C ASP A 127 -49.40 29.22 -39.61
N ALA A 128 -50.17 29.26 -38.53
CA ALA A 128 -49.85 30.12 -37.40
C ALA A 128 -50.28 29.53 -36.05
N LEU A 129 -49.56 29.91 -35.01
CA LEU A 129 -49.90 29.66 -33.63
C LEU A 129 -50.20 31.00 -32.94
N TYR A 130 -51.34 31.09 -32.28
CA TYR A 130 -51.80 32.28 -31.58
C TYR A 130 -51.92 32.00 -30.09
N LEU A 131 -51.48 32.95 -29.26
CA LEU A 131 -51.65 32.93 -27.82
C LEU A 131 -52.70 33.97 -27.43
N PHE A 132 -53.77 33.52 -26.78
CA PHE A 132 -54.82 34.37 -26.22
C PHE A 132 -54.84 34.27 -24.70
N ASP A 133 -55.17 35.37 -24.02
CA ASP A 133 -55.51 35.34 -22.60
C ASP A 133 -56.96 34.88 -22.37
N THR A 134 -57.37 34.79 -21.11
CA THR A 134 -58.71 34.38 -20.68
C THR A 134 -59.81 35.35 -21.10
N SER A 135 -59.48 36.58 -21.49
CA SER A 135 -60.43 37.58 -22.00
C SER A 135 -60.62 37.50 -23.52
N GLY A 136 -59.89 36.62 -24.21
CA GLY A 136 -59.87 36.53 -25.67
C GLY A 136 -58.94 37.55 -26.33
N ARG A 137 -58.13 38.30 -25.57
CA ARG A 137 -57.16 39.23 -26.17
C ARG A 137 -55.97 38.44 -26.70
N LYS A 138 -55.61 38.67 -27.96
CA LYS A 138 -54.40 38.11 -28.59
C LYS A 138 -53.15 38.73 -27.96
N ILE A 139 -52.35 37.91 -27.30
CA ILE A 139 -51.06 38.30 -26.71
C ILE A 139 -49.95 38.23 -27.75
N GLU A 140 -49.82 37.10 -28.44
CA GLU A 140 -48.69 36.81 -29.33
C GLU A 140 -49.10 35.95 -30.52
N ARG A 141 -48.26 35.94 -31.58
CA ARG A 141 -48.41 35.04 -32.72
C ARG A 141 -47.06 34.57 -33.25
N LYS A 142 -46.97 33.30 -33.66
CA LYS A 142 -45.85 32.71 -34.40
C LYS A 142 -46.33 32.19 -35.74
N ILE A 143 -45.62 32.52 -36.82
CA ILE A 143 -45.93 32.09 -38.19
C ILE A 143 -45.03 30.91 -38.56
N PHE A 144 -45.62 29.91 -39.22
CA PHE A 144 -44.97 28.72 -39.73
C PHE A 144 -45.20 28.60 -41.24
N PRO A 145 -44.30 27.96 -42.01
CA PRO A 145 -44.51 27.72 -43.43
C PRO A 145 -45.87 27.04 -43.73
N LYS A 146 -46.43 27.26 -44.92
CA LYS A 146 -47.67 26.60 -45.36
C LYS A 146 -47.60 25.08 -45.18
N ASN A 147 -48.65 24.47 -44.62
CA ASN A 147 -48.77 23.03 -44.40
C ASN A 147 -47.65 22.43 -43.53
N SER A 148 -47.05 23.21 -42.64
CA SER A 148 -45.94 22.76 -41.80
C SER A 148 -46.31 22.57 -40.34
N LEU A 149 -47.38 23.18 -39.85
CA LEU A 149 -47.71 23.13 -38.42
C LEU A 149 -48.69 22.01 -38.13
N GLY A 150 -48.30 21.04 -37.31
CA GLY A 150 -49.22 20.04 -36.75
C GLY A 150 -50.07 20.58 -35.62
N ARG A 151 -50.90 19.72 -35.03
CA ARG A 151 -51.71 20.09 -33.86
C ARG A 151 -50.80 20.36 -32.63
N PRO A 152 -51.14 21.33 -31.78
CA PRO A 152 -50.41 21.61 -30.54
C PRO A 152 -50.85 20.68 -29.40
N TYR A 153 -49.94 20.39 -28.47
CA TYR A 153 -50.18 19.54 -27.29
C TYR A 153 -49.44 20.08 -26.07
N THR A 154 -50.01 19.91 -24.88
CA THR A 154 -49.37 20.28 -23.61
C THR A 154 -49.07 19.04 -22.76
N LEU A 155 -47.86 18.99 -22.20
CA LEU A 155 -47.41 17.98 -21.22
C LEU A 155 -47.15 18.63 -19.88
N ASN A 156 -47.54 17.97 -18.79
CA ASN A 156 -47.22 18.43 -17.46
C ASN A 156 -45.84 17.88 -17.04
N GLU A 157 -44.83 18.72 -17.01
CA GLU A 157 -43.48 18.40 -16.56
C GLU A 157 -43.24 19.08 -15.21
N ASN A 158 -43.12 18.31 -14.12
CA ASN A 158 -42.84 18.83 -12.78
C ASN A 158 -43.81 19.94 -12.30
N GLY A 159 -45.09 19.86 -12.68
CA GLY A 159 -46.10 20.85 -12.31
C GLY A 159 -46.23 22.05 -13.26
N HIS A 160 -45.45 22.09 -14.35
CA HIS A 160 -45.54 23.11 -15.40
C HIS A 160 -46.01 22.48 -16.71
N GLN A 161 -46.95 23.12 -17.41
CA GLN A 161 -47.31 22.65 -18.75
C GLN A 161 -46.32 23.17 -19.80
N THR A 162 -45.70 22.25 -20.51
CA THR A 162 -44.85 22.51 -21.67
C THR A 162 -45.64 22.30 -22.96
N LEU A 163 -45.50 23.22 -23.91
CA LEU A 163 -46.17 23.17 -25.22
C LEU A 163 -45.29 22.48 -26.27
N TYR A 164 -45.87 21.57 -27.04
CA TYR A 164 -45.24 20.85 -28.14
C TYR A 164 -46.07 20.99 -29.42
N VAL A 165 -45.40 21.13 -30.57
CA VAL A 165 -46.02 21.11 -31.91
C VAL A 165 -45.18 20.25 -32.86
N THR A 166 -45.82 19.50 -33.75
CA THR A 166 -45.12 18.72 -34.78
C THR A 166 -44.90 19.56 -36.04
N ASN A 167 -43.80 19.34 -36.76
CA ASN A 167 -43.60 19.90 -38.10
C ASN A 167 -44.04 18.88 -39.16
N ARG A 168 -45.11 19.17 -39.91
CA ARG A 168 -45.66 18.31 -40.96
C ARG A 168 -44.83 18.26 -42.24
N THR A 169 -44.17 19.36 -42.64
CA THR A 169 -43.38 19.40 -43.90
C THR A 169 -42.07 18.66 -43.76
N ASN A 170 -41.46 18.72 -42.58
CA ASN A 170 -40.22 18.01 -42.28
C ASN A 170 -40.41 16.73 -41.46
N GLY A 171 -41.65 16.41 -41.03
CA GLY A 171 -42.20 15.20 -40.41
C GLY A 171 -41.47 14.61 -39.21
N ASN A 172 -40.15 14.65 -39.20
CA ASN A 172 -39.24 14.08 -38.25
C ASN A 172 -38.93 15.03 -37.09
N LYS A 173 -39.64 16.16 -36.94
CA LYS A 173 -39.32 17.17 -35.92
C LYS A 173 -40.52 17.48 -35.03
N ILE A 174 -40.28 17.48 -33.73
CA ILE A 174 -41.19 18.00 -32.71
C ILE A 174 -40.52 19.24 -32.10
N TYR A 175 -41.25 20.34 -32.06
CA TYR A 175 -40.79 21.59 -31.45
C TYR A 175 -41.38 21.72 -30.05
N LYS A 176 -40.50 21.89 -29.06
CA LYS A 176 -40.87 22.39 -27.73
C LYS A 176 -40.96 23.90 -27.83
N ILE A 177 -42.10 24.47 -27.46
CA ILE A 177 -42.38 25.90 -27.58
C ILE A 177 -42.28 26.55 -26.19
N ASN A 178 -41.49 27.63 -26.08
CA ASN A 178 -41.39 28.42 -24.86
C ASN A 178 -42.59 29.37 -24.69
N THR A 179 -42.65 30.06 -23.55
CA THR A 179 -43.71 31.01 -23.18
C THR A 179 -43.92 32.15 -24.16
N ASN A 180 -42.92 32.46 -25.00
CA ASN A 180 -42.97 33.53 -26.02
C ASN A 180 -43.28 32.99 -27.42
N LEU A 181 -43.85 31.78 -27.52
CA LEU A 181 -44.10 31.06 -28.78
C LEU A 181 -42.85 30.83 -29.66
N GLU A 182 -41.66 30.81 -29.07
CA GLU A 182 -40.42 30.47 -29.78
C GLU A 182 -40.05 28.99 -29.60
N ILE A 183 -39.30 28.45 -30.56
CA ILE A 183 -38.82 27.07 -30.52
C ILE A 183 -37.67 26.99 -29.52
N ALA A 184 -37.92 26.37 -28.36
CA ALA A 184 -36.97 26.17 -27.29
C ALA A 184 -36.05 24.96 -27.53
N GLU A 185 -36.62 23.87 -28.04
CA GLU A 185 -35.91 22.63 -28.34
C GLU A 185 -36.48 22.00 -29.61
N GLU A 186 -35.62 21.46 -30.46
CA GLU A 186 -36.00 20.63 -31.59
C GLU A 186 -35.68 19.16 -31.29
N ILE A 187 -36.69 18.30 -31.30
CA ILE A 187 -36.53 16.86 -31.11
C ILE A 187 -36.62 16.18 -32.48
N GLN A 188 -35.50 15.61 -32.92
CA GLN A 188 -35.42 14.85 -34.17
C GLN A 188 -35.86 13.39 -33.94
N VAL A 189 -36.77 12.91 -34.79
CA VAL A 189 -37.35 11.58 -34.77
C VAL A 189 -36.98 10.83 -36.05
N ARG A 190 -36.70 9.52 -35.95
CA ARG A 190 -36.21 8.71 -37.09
C ARG A 190 -37.26 8.44 -38.18
N LYS A 191 -38.53 8.76 -37.94
CA LYS A 191 -39.65 8.49 -38.85
C LYS A 191 -40.50 9.74 -39.04
N GLN A 192 -41.15 9.81 -40.19
CA GLN A 192 -42.04 10.91 -40.57
C GLN A 192 -43.32 10.85 -39.72
N LEU A 193 -43.50 11.87 -38.90
CA LEU A 193 -44.61 12.05 -37.98
C LEU A 193 -45.73 12.85 -38.64
N GLY A 194 -46.95 12.44 -38.35
CA GLY A 194 -48.16 13.20 -38.58
C GLY A 194 -48.63 13.88 -37.31
N ASP A 195 -49.95 13.88 -37.09
CA ASP A 195 -50.56 14.45 -35.90
C ASP A 195 -50.52 13.48 -34.71
N ILE A 196 -50.38 14.03 -33.50
CA ILE A 196 -50.57 13.28 -32.26
C ILE A 196 -52.06 12.94 -32.12
N PHE A 197 -52.39 11.67 -32.01
CA PHE A 197 -53.74 11.16 -31.91
C PHE A 197 -54.22 11.10 -30.45
N ALA A 198 -53.37 10.61 -29.54
CA ALA A 198 -53.70 10.47 -28.12
C ALA A 198 -52.45 10.59 -27.24
N ARG A 199 -52.68 10.81 -25.95
CA ARG A 199 -51.67 10.73 -24.89
C ARG A 199 -52.11 9.73 -23.83
N PHE A 200 -51.18 8.96 -23.30
CA PHE A 200 -51.43 8.01 -22.22
C PHE A 200 -50.10 7.63 -21.58
N ASP A 201 -50.14 7.41 -20.27
CA ASP A 201 -49.06 6.76 -19.52
C ASP A 201 -49.14 5.24 -19.76
N LEU A 202 -48.40 4.75 -20.75
CA LEU A 202 -48.42 3.34 -21.15
C LEU A 202 -47.66 2.48 -20.15
N ASP A 203 -46.54 2.97 -19.62
CA ASP A 203 -45.61 2.19 -18.79
C ASP A 203 -45.83 2.37 -17.28
N GLY A 204 -46.72 3.28 -16.88
CA GLY A 204 -47.07 3.55 -15.48
C GLY A 204 -46.02 4.40 -14.75
N ASP A 205 -45.16 5.12 -15.47
CA ASP A 205 -44.13 5.98 -14.89
C ASP A 205 -44.60 7.42 -14.59
N PHE A 206 -45.91 7.68 -14.74
CA PHE A 206 -46.56 8.98 -14.64
C PHE A 206 -46.13 9.99 -15.71
N LYS A 207 -45.54 9.52 -16.81
CA LYS A 207 -45.16 10.36 -17.95
C LYS A 207 -45.87 9.90 -19.21
N ASP A 208 -46.64 10.80 -19.80
CA ASP A 208 -47.41 10.47 -20.99
C ASP A 208 -46.51 10.16 -22.20
N GLU A 209 -46.77 9.03 -22.85
CA GLU A 209 -46.38 8.78 -24.23
C GLU A 209 -47.40 9.37 -25.21
N PHE A 210 -46.90 9.70 -26.40
CA PHE A 210 -47.71 10.15 -27.52
C PHE A 210 -47.96 9.03 -28.51
N LEU A 211 -49.23 8.80 -28.79
CA LEU A 211 -49.62 8.06 -29.98
C LEU A 211 -49.70 9.04 -31.14
N MET A 212 -48.86 8.87 -32.15
CA MET A 212 -48.75 9.72 -33.32
C MET A 212 -49.17 8.97 -34.57
N THR A 213 -49.78 9.67 -35.52
CA THR A 213 -49.98 9.17 -36.88
C THR A 213 -48.68 9.32 -37.69
N THR A 214 -48.58 8.62 -38.80
CA THR A 214 -47.48 8.69 -39.79
C THR A 214 -48.09 8.89 -41.17
N GLU A 215 -47.34 9.40 -42.15
CA GLU A 215 -47.87 9.72 -43.49
C GLU A 215 -48.52 8.52 -44.22
N ASN A 216 -48.08 7.30 -43.92
CA ASN A 216 -48.66 6.08 -44.48
C ASN A 216 -49.89 5.56 -43.70
N PHE A 217 -50.55 6.40 -42.89
CA PHE A 217 -51.65 6.05 -41.97
C PHE A 217 -51.32 4.92 -40.99
N GLY A 218 -50.04 4.76 -40.61
CA GLY A 218 -49.63 3.94 -39.48
C GLY A 218 -49.60 4.76 -38.19
N TYR A 219 -49.60 4.09 -37.05
CA TYR A 219 -49.44 4.76 -35.75
C TYR A 219 -48.07 4.46 -35.14
N LEU A 220 -47.60 5.35 -34.27
CA LEU A 220 -46.32 5.24 -33.60
C LEU A 220 -46.47 5.74 -32.18
N ILE A 221 -45.97 4.99 -31.21
CA ILE A 221 -45.88 5.43 -29.81
C ILE A 221 -44.51 6.10 -29.64
N PHE A 222 -44.52 7.37 -29.28
CA PHE A 222 -43.35 8.19 -29.03
C PHE A 222 -43.25 8.52 -27.55
N ASN A 223 -42.16 8.11 -26.91
CA ASN A 223 -41.84 8.54 -25.54
C ASN A 223 -40.88 9.76 -25.62
N PRO A 224 -41.32 10.96 -25.23
CA PRO A 224 -40.51 12.18 -25.35
C PRO A 224 -39.30 12.20 -24.41
N TYR A 225 -39.36 11.47 -23.28
CA TYR A 225 -38.30 11.44 -22.26
C TYR A 225 -37.16 10.49 -22.64
N GLN A 226 -37.52 9.31 -23.16
CA GLN A 226 -36.55 8.29 -23.55
C GLN A 226 -36.20 8.37 -25.05
N LYS A 227 -36.84 9.27 -25.81
CA LYS A 227 -36.60 9.55 -27.23
C LYS A 227 -36.66 8.30 -28.13
N PHE A 228 -37.45 7.30 -27.77
CA PHE A 228 -37.69 6.12 -28.60
C PHE A 228 -39.08 6.12 -29.23
N CYS A 229 -39.23 5.28 -30.27
CA CYS A 229 -40.43 5.17 -31.07
C CYS A 229 -40.78 3.71 -31.32
N VAL A 230 -42.01 3.30 -30.99
CA VAL A 230 -42.52 1.95 -31.28
C VAL A 230 -43.56 2.05 -32.39
N PRO A 231 -43.31 1.51 -33.60
CA PRO A 231 -44.29 1.51 -34.68
C PRO A 231 -45.40 0.49 -34.40
N ILE A 232 -46.64 0.88 -34.64
CA ILE A 232 -47.78 -0.03 -34.65
C ILE A 232 -47.96 -0.56 -36.08
N PRO A 233 -47.91 -1.88 -36.29
CA PRO A 233 -48.07 -2.46 -37.62
C PRO A 233 -49.47 -2.19 -38.20
N LYS A 234 -49.53 -1.85 -39.49
CA LYS A 234 -50.77 -1.54 -40.20
C LYS A 234 -51.29 -2.75 -41.00
N VAL A 235 -52.56 -3.11 -40.84
CA VAL A 235 -53.30 -3.94 -41.81
C VAL A 235 -53.84 -3.06 -42.97
N LYS A 236 -53.67 -3.47 -44.22
CA LYS A 236 -54.19 -2.74 -45.38
C LYS A 236 -55.73 -2.58 -45.31
N ASN A 237 -56.26 -1.43 -45.73
CA ASN A 237 -57.69 -1.13 -45.94
C ASN A 237 -58.63 -1.39 -44.76
N SER A 238 -58.27 -0.96 -43.57
CA SER A 238 -59.15 -1.06 -42.39
C SER A 238 -59.14 0.25 -41.61
N LEU A 239 -60.34 0.72 -41.23
CA LEU A 239 -60.51 1.78 -40.24
C LEU A 239 -59.90 1.29 -38.93
N MET A 240 -59.06 2.14 -38.34
CA MET A 240 -58.41 1.85 -37.08
C MET A 240 -59.06 2.68 -35.97
N ASN A 241 -59.74 2.00 -35.05
CA ASN A 241 -60.28 2.62 -33.83
C ASN A 241 -59.33 2.31 -32.68
N ILE A 242 -58.93 3.35 -31.96
CA ILE A 242 -57.99 3.23 -30.85
C ILE A 242 -58.72 3.63 -29.58
N HIS A 243 -58.79 2.70 -28.64
CA HIS A 243 -59.38 2.90 -27.33
C HIS A 243 -58.29 2.74 -26.28
N THR A 244 -58.23 3.68 -25.34
CA THR A 244 -57.42 3.55 -24.14
C THR A 244 -58.29 2.96 -23.03
N ILE A 245 -57.80 1.89 -22.41
CA ILE A 245 -58.38 1.34 -21.19
C ILE A 245 -57.47 1.78 -20.06
N ASN A 246 -57.86 2.86 -19.38
CA ASN A 246 -57.24 3.27 -18.13
C ASN A 246 -57.69 2.31 -17.02
N LYS A 247 -56.88 1.28 -16.75
CA LYS A 247 -56.93 0.61 -15.46
C LYS A 247 -56.22 1.53 -14.44
N ARG A 248 -56.64 1.47 -13.17
CA ARG A 248 -56.10 2.25 -12.04
C ARG A 248 -54.59 2.52 -12.21
N ALA A 249 -54.17 3.74 -11.89
CA ALA A 249 -52.85 4.35 -12.15
C ALA A 249 -51.62 3.43 -11.97
N GLU A 250 -51.69 2.40 -11.14
CA GLU A 250 -50.59 1.48 -10.84
C GLU A 250 -50.27 0.43 -11.92
N LYS A 251 -51.13 0.20 -12.92
CA LYS A 251 -50.93 -0.91 -13.90
C LYS A 251 -50.66 -0.46 -15.34
N GLY A 252 -50.44 0.84 -15.57
CA GLY A 252 -50.26 1.42 -16.90
C GLY A 252 -51.55 1.37 -17.75
N ALA A 253 -51.64 2.25 -18.73
CA ALA A 253 -52.73 2.23 -19.69
C ALA A 253 -52.63 1.00 -20.62
N GLN A 254 -53.76 0.39 -20.96
CA GLN A 254 -53.81 -0.64 -22.00
C GLN A 254 -54.37 -0.01 -23.28
N LEU A 255 -53.69 -0.22 -24.40
CA LEU A 255 -54.13 0.27 -25.69
C LEU A 255 -54.84 -0.85 -26.44
N VAL A 256 -56.10 -0.62 -26.80
CA VAL A 256 -56.88 -1.52 -27.63
C VAL A 256 -57.04 -0.90 -29.01
N ILE A 257 -56.44 -1.54 -30.00
CA ILE A 257 -56.52 -1.11 -31.40
C ILE A 257 -57.42 -2.08 -32.13
N GLN A 258 -58.60 -1.63 -32.54
CA GLN A 258 -59.43 -2.37 -33.47
C GLN A 258 -59.09 -1.97 -34.90
N GLN A 259 -58.77 -2.96 -35.72
CA GLN A 259 -58.46 -2.79 -37.13
C GLN A 259 -59.29 -3.79 -37.95
N GLY A 260 -60.39 -3.30 -38.55
CA GLY A 260 -61.39 -4.17 -39.17
C GLY A 260 -62.00 -5.13 -38.15
N ASN A 261 -61.90 -6.44 -38.40
CA ASN A 261 -62.37 -7.50 -37.49
C ASN A 261 -61.30 -7.97 -36.48
N LYS A 262 -60.10 -7.38 -36.47
CA LYS A 262 -59.03 -7.73 -35.53
C LYS A 262 -58.97 -6.71 -34.40
N VAL A 263 -58.86 -7.19 -33.17
CA VAL A 263 -58.62 -6.36 -31.99
C VAL A 263 -57.23 -6.70 -31.45
N TYR A 264 -56.33 -5.73 -31.47
CA TYR A 264 -55.01 -5.81 -30.88
C TYR A 264 -55.05 -5.22 -29.47
N HIS A 265 -54.53 -5.97 -28.51
CA HIS A 265 -54.34 -5.49 -27.14
C HIS A 265 -52.85 -5.28 -26.93
N ILE A 266 -52.46 -4.04 -26.69
CA ILE A 266 -51.07 -3.63 -26.44
C ILE A 266 -51.02 -3.14 -25.00
N GLY A 267 -50.26 -3.83 -24.17
CA GLY A 267 -49.97 -3.43 -22.80
C GLY A 267 -48.47 -3.39 -22.58
N TYR A 268 -48.05 -2.58 -21.62
CA TYR A 268 -46.68 -2.62 -21.14
C TYR A 268 -46.47 -3.88 -20.28
N LEU A 269 -45.51 -4.71 -20.65
CA LEU A 269 -45.13 -5.88 -19.87
C LEU A 269 -43.80 -5.58 -19.19
N PRO A 270 -43.75 -5.38 -17.85
CA PRO A 270 -42.49 -5.23 -17.16
C PRO A 270 -41.70 -6.53 -17.28
N VAL A 271 -40.50 -6.48 -17.86
CA VAL A 271 -39.59 -7.63 -17.89
C VAL A 271 -39.15 -7.91 -16.45
N PRO A 272 -39.52 -9.04 -15.82
CA PRO A 272 -39.36 -9.25 -14.37
C PRO A 272 -37.91 -9.15 -13.88
N TRP A 273 -36.96 -9.47 -14.77
CA TRP A 273 -35.53 -9.50 -14.50
C TRP A 273 -34.81 -8.18 -14.82
N TYR A 274 -35.49 -7.24 -15.49
CA TYR A 274 -34.91 -5.96 -15.83
C TYR A 274 -34.49 -5.13 -14.61
N PRO A 275 -35.25 -5.09 -13.49
CA PRO A 275 -34.79 -4.45 -12.25
C PRO A 275 -33.52 -5.10 -11.68
N LEU A 276 -33.39 -6.42 -11.85
CA LEU A 276 -32.23 -7.20 -11.38
C LEU A 276 -30.97 -6.94 -12.19
N ARG A 277 -31.04 -6.26 -13.37
CA ARG A 277 -29.83 -5.95 -14.16
C ARG A 277 -28.81 -5.16 -13.34
N HIS A 278 -29.29 -4.21 -12.51
CA HIS A 278 -28.42 -3.37 -11.70
C HIS A 278 -27.75 -4.20 -10.60
N LEU A 279 -28.49 -5.16 -10.02
CA LEU A 279 -27.94 -6.11 -9.07
C LEU A 279 -26.87 -7.02 -9.70
N ILE A 280 -27.11 -7.52 -10.92
CA ILE A 280 -26.14 -8.32 -11.67
C ILE A 280 -24.88 -7.51 -11.97
N TYR A 281 -25.03 -6.26 -12.45
CA TYR A 281 -23.88 -5.38 -12.69
C TYR A 281 -23.11 -5.06 -11.40
N MET A 282 -23.80 -4.85 -10.27
CA MET A 282 -23.15 -4.64 -8.98
C MET A 282 -22.39 -5.88 -8.51
N LEU A 283 -22.96 -7.08 -8.65
CA LEU A 283 -22.29 -8.32 -8.28
C LEU A 283 -21.06 -8.59 -9.14
N LEU A 284 -21.16 -8.34 -10.45
CA LEU A 284 -20.04 -8.49 -11.37
C LEU A 284 -18.93 -7.48 -11.07
N PHE A 285 -19.30 -6.23 -10.77
CA PHE A 285 -18.35 -5.21 -10.33
C PHE A 285 -17.67 -5.60 -9.01
N ALA A 286 -18.42 -6.08 -8.03
CA ALA A 286 -17.88 -6.53 -6.75
C ALA A 286 -16.91 -7.72 -6.93
N ALA A 287 -17.22 -8.67 -7.82
CA ALA A 287 -16.35 -9.79 -8.14
C ALA A 287 -15.04 -9.35 -8.80
N ILE A 288 -15.12 -8.45 -9.80
CA ILE A 288 -13.93 -7.90 -10.47
C ILE A 288 -13.09 -7.09 -9.49
N TYR A 289 -13.72 -6.25 -8.66
CA TYR A 289 -13.05 -5.47 -7.64
C TYR A 289 -12.35 -6.38 -6.62
N GLY A 290 -13.04 -7.41 -6.12
CA GLY A 290 -12.47 -8.39 -5.19
C GLY A 290 -11.27 -9.14 -5.80
N PHE A 291 -11.36 -9.53 -7.07
CA PHE A 291 -10.26 -10.16 -7.79
C PHE A 291 -9.05 -9.21 -7.92
N LEU A 292 -9.26 -7.99 -8.40
CA LEU A 292 -8.20 -6.99 -8.53
C LEU A 292 -7.56 -6.65 -7.18
N MET A 293 -8.37 -6.53 -6.13
CA MET A 293 -7.89 -6.31 -4.76
C MET A 293 -7.06 -7.50 -4.27
N GLY A 294 -7.48 -8.73 -4.56
CA GLY A 294 -6.71 -9.94 -4.25
C GLY A 294 -5.34 -9.95 -4.94
N VAL A 295 -5.29 -9.62 -6.24
CA VAL A 295 -4.03 -9.49 -6.99
C VAL A 295 -3.15 -8.39 -6.40
N TYR A 296 -3.73 -7.25 -6.05
CA TYR A 296 -3.00 -6.13 -5.44
C TYR A 296 -2.39 -6.50 -4.09
N LEU A 297 -3.16 -7.14 -3.20
CA LEU A 297 -2.67 -7.61 -1.90
C LEU A 297 -1.58 -8.67 -2.03
N LEU A 298 -1.71 -9.59 -2.99
CA LEU A 298 -0.68 -10.58 -3.27
C LEU A 298 0.62 -9.92 -3.76
N TRP A 299 0.51 -8.95 -4.66
CA TRP A 299 1.64 -8.18 -5.17
C TRP A 299 2.33 -7.38 -4.06
N GLN A 300 1.56 -6.73 -3.17
CA GLN A 300 2.10 -6.08 -1.98
C GLN A 300 2.84 -7.06 -1.07
N LYS A 301 2.27 -8.25 -0.81
CA LYS A 301 2.90 -9.25 0.04
C LYS A 301 4.21 -9.77 -0.57
N LEU A 302 4.23 -10.03 -1.87
CA LEU A 302 5.43 -10.46 -2.59
C LEU A 302 6.52 -9.38 -2.59
N THR A 303 6.16 -8.12 -2.86
CA THR A 303 7.11 -7.01 -2.84
C THR A 303 7.64 -6.72 -1.43
N ALA A 304 6.80 -6.85 -0.40
CA ALA A 304 7.23 -6.75 1.00
C ALA A 304 8.22 -7.85 1.37
N GLN A 305 7.91 -9.12 1.03
CA GLN A 305 8.86 -10.22 1.25
C GLN A 305 10.16 -10.03 0.48
N PHE A 306 10.09 -9.56 -0.76
CA PHE A 306 11.28 -9.28 -1.56
C PHE A 306 12.15 -8.18 -0.93
N LYS A 307 11.55 -7.09 -0.43
CA LYS A 307 12.27 -6.04 0.31
C LYS A 307 12.92 -6.56 1.59
N ILE A 308 12.23 -7.42 2.34
CA ILE A 308 12.79 -8.07 3.53
C ILE A 308 14.02 -8.89 3.14
N TRP A 309 13.93 -9.70 2.08
CA TRP A 309 15.07 -10.47 1.57
C TRP A 309 16.22 -9.56 1.13
N GLN A 310 15.96 -8.50 0.37
CA GLN A 310 17.01 -7.54 -0.01
C GLN A 310 17.67 -6.91 1.22
N ASN A 311 16.90 -6.46 2.21
CA ASN A 311 17.44 -5.88 3.44
C ASN A 311 18.26 -6.90 4.23
N LEU A 312 17.80 -8.14 4.35
CA LEU A 312 18.54 -9.21 5.05
C LEU A 312 19.88 -9.47 4.37
N VAL A 313 19.91 -9.58 3.04
CA VAL A 313 21.16 -9.81 2.29
C VAL A 313 22.08 -8.58 2.34
N GLN A 314 21.54 -7.36 2.30
CA GLN A 314 22.31 -6.13 2.48
C GLN A 314 22.89 -5.99 3.90
N SER A 315 22.16 -6.41 4.92
CA SER A 315 22.57 -6.35 6.33
C SER A 315 23.44 -7.53 6.78
N ALA A 316 23.65 -8.53 5.92
CA ALA A 316 24.47 -9.69 6.24
C ALA A 316 25.88 -9.26 6.64
N SER A 317 26.41 -9.84 7.72
CA SER A 317 27.74 -9.51 8.23
C SER A 317 28.86 -10.00 7.31
N SER A 318 28.61 -11.02 6.48
CA SER A 318 29.51 -11.45 5.42
C SER A 318 29.30 -10.61 4.14
N GLY A 319 30.37 -10.52 3.34
CA GLY A 319 30.25 -9.97 2.00
C GLY A 319 29.55 -10.99 1.11
N LEU A 320 28.47 -10.61 0.43
CA LEU A 320 27.71 -11.49 -0.46
C LEU A 320 27.67 -10.92 -1.88
N CYS A 321 27.92 -11.77 -2.86
CA CYS A 321 27.77 -11.50 -4.28
C CYS A 321 27.01 -12.65 -4.95
N ILE A 322 25.99 -12.33 -5.74
CA ILE A 322 25.18 -13.29 -6.49
C ILE A 322 25.41 -13.06 -7.97
N LEU A 323 25.77 -14.13 -8.67
CA LEU A 323 26.03 -14.16 -10.10
C LEU A 323 24.93 -14.94 -10.82
N SER A 324 24.60 -14.53 -12.04
CA SER A 324 23.77 -15.32 -12.95
C SER A 324 24.49 -16.60 -13.39
N SER A 325 23.76 -17.51 -14.04
CA SER A 325 24.33 -18.71 -14.66
C SER A 325 25.40 -18.42 -15.73
N HIS A 326 25.49 -17.19 -16.22
CA HIS A 326 26.46 -16.74 -17.23
C HIS A 326 27.56 -15.85 -16.62
N GLY A 327 27.65 -15.73 -15.29
CA GLY A 327 28.66 -14.91 -14.63
C GLY A 327 28.35 -13.40 -14.62
N VAL A 328 27.09 -13.00 -14.79
CA VAL A 328 26.71 -11.58 -14.66
C VAL A 328 26.38 -11.28 -13.21
N ILE A 329 26.92 -10.20 -12.66
CA ILE A 329 26.64 -9.73 -11.30
C ILE A 329 25.17 -9.33 -11.20
N LYS A 330 24.39 -10.03 -10.38
CA LYS A 330 22.96 -9.77 -10.15
C LYS A 330 22.70 -9.01 -8.86
N PHE A 331 23.56 -9.18 -7.87
CA PHE A 331 23.45 -8.51 -6.58
C PHE A 331 24.80 -8.55 -5.88
N LEU A 332 25.12 -7.50 -5.14
CA LEU A 332 26.22 -7.45 -4.17
C LEU A 332 25.82 -6.58 -2.98
N ASN A 333 26.28 -6.94 -1.78
CA ASN A 333 26.14 -6.07 -0.61
C ASN A 333 27.39 -5.21 -0.40
N GLY A 334 27.25 -4.10 0.33
CA GLY A 334 28.38 -3.18 0.59
C GLY A 334 29.53 -3.83 1.38
N ASN A 335 29.27 -4.89 2.14
CA ASN A 335 30.31 -5.64 2.84
C ASN A 335 31.20 -6.44 1.88
N PHE A 336 30.67 -6.91 0.75
CA PHE A 336 31.46 -7.60 -0.28
C PHE A 336 32.53 -6.69 -0.86
N GLU A 337 32.18 -5.45 -1.17
CA GLU A 337 33.13 -4.46 -1.68
C GLU A 337 34.15 -4.04 -0.63
N ARG A 338 33.68 -3.81 0.61
CA ARG A 338 34.51 -3.40 1.73
C ARG A 338 35.55 -4.45 2.10
N TYR A 339 35.19 -5.73 2.18
CA TYR A 339 36.10 -6.80 2.60
C TYR A 339 37.13 -7.15 1.53
N LEU A 340 36.79 -6.97 0.26
CA LEU A 340 37.69 -7.22 -0.86
C LEU A 340 38.47 -5.96 -1.30
N ASN A 341 38.27 -4.84 -0.60
CA ASN A 341 38.96 -3.56 -0.79
C ASN A 341 38.86 -3.00 -2.21
N PHE A 342 37.66 -3.05 -2.81
CA PHE A 342 37.45 -2.44 -4.13
C PHE A 342 37.42 -0.91 -4.03
N SER A 343 38.17 -0.26 -4.93
CA SER A 343 38.28 1.20 -5.00
C SER A 343 37.13 1.87 -5.75
N LYS A 344 36.39 1.09 -6.54
CA LYS A 344 35.21 1.51 -7.31
C LYS A 344 34.01 0.65 -6.92
N HIS A 345 32.82 1.25 -7.00
CA HIS A 345 31.57 0.51 -6.90
C HIS A 345 31.43 -0.44 -8.08
N LEU A 346 31.20 -1.71 -7.79
CA LEU A 346 30.92 -2.74 -8.78
C LEU A 346 29.50 -2.54 -9.33
N SER A 347 29.34 -2.56 -10.65
CA SER A 347 28.04 -2.34 -11.27
C SER A 347 27.22 -3.63 -11.36
N GLU A 348 25.97 -3.59 -10.87
CA GLU A 348 24.99 -4.64 -11.16
C GLU A 348 24.73 -4.71 -12.67
N GLY A 349 24.76 -5.92 -13.24
CA GLY A 349 24.58 -6.15 -14.68
C GLY A 349 25.88 -6.27 -15.49
N SER A 350 27.05 -5.98 -14.90
CA SER A 350 28.36 -6.22 -15.52
C SER A 350 28.80 -7.69 -15.39
N TYR A 351 29.68 -8.13 -16.29
CA TYR A 351 30.34 -9.44 -16.16
C TYR A 351 31.40 -9.37 -15.05
N PHE A 352 31.45 -10.40 -14.19
CA PHE A 352 32.40 -10.44 -13.08
C PHE A 352 33.85 -10.35 -13.56
N GLU A 353 34.16 -10.85 -14.76
CA GLU A 353 35.51 -10.89 -15.30
C GLU A 353 36.06 -9.51 -15.64
N GLN A 354 35.20 -8.56 -16.04
CA GLN A 354 35.60 -7.20 -16.42
C GLN A 354 35.83 -6.31 -15.19
N GLU A 355 34.96 -6.44 -14.19
CA GLU A 355 34.99 -5.61 -12.99
C GLU A 355 36.03 -6.11 -11.96
N LEU A 356 36.44 -7.37 -12.03
CA LEU A 356 37.38 -8.01 -11.10
C LEU A 356 38.76 -8.29 -11.70
N GLU A 357 39.13 -7.63 -12.81
CA GLU A 357 40.44 -7.80 -13.46
C GLU A 357 41.62 -7.54 -12.50
N GLU A 358 41.45 -6.58 -11.57
CA GLU A 358 42.47 -6.20 -10.59
C GLU A 358 42.79 -7.32 -9.59
N ASN A 359 41.86 -8.26 -9.35
CA ASN A 359 42.02 -9.34 -8.38
C ASN A 359 41.98 -10.72 -9.07
N GLN A 360 43.09 -11.08 -9.74
CA GLN A 360 43.24 -12.33 -10.49
C GLN A 360 42.94 -13.58 -9.64
N THR A 361 43.16 -13.54 -8.33
CA THR A 361 42.91 -14.68 -7.43
C THR A 361 41.42 -14.92 -7.23
N LEU A 362 40.64 -13.86 -7.06
CA LEU A 362 39.18 -13.90 -6.95
C LEU A 362 38.54 -14.34 -8.28
N THR A 363 38.99 -13.78 -9.40
CA THR A 363 38.48 -14.12 -10.74
C THR A 363 38.71 -15.60 -11.08
N LYS A 364 39.89 -16.15 -10.75
CA LYS A 364 40.17 -17.59 -10.89
C LYS A 364 39.29 -18.46 -10.00
N PHE A 365 38.99 -18.02 -8.77
CA PHE A 365 38.12 -18.75 -7.86
C PHE A 365 36.67 -18.81 -8.38
N ILE A 366 36.11 -17.66 -8.78
CA ILE A 366 34.76 -17.57 -9.34
C ILE A 366 34.63 -18.41 -10.62
N ARG A 367 35.61 -18.31 -11.53
CA ARG A 367 35.64 -19.12 -12.75
C ARG A 367 35.66 -20.62 -12.44
N GLY A 368 36.48 -21.04 -11.47
CA GLY A 368 36.54 -22.44 -11.05
C GLY A 368 35.22 -22.98 -10.49
N ILE A 369 34.42 -22.15 -9.83
CA ILE A 369 33.08 -22.53 -9.34
C ILE A 369 32.08 -22.64 -10.49
N ILE A 370 32.11 -21.72 -11.45
CA ILE A 370 31.23 -21.73 -12.62
C ILE A 370 31.49 -22.96 -13.49
N GLU A 371 32.77 -23.27 -13.73
CA GLU A 371 33.20 -24.42 -14.54
C GLU A 371 32.90 -25.76 -13.86
N LYS A 372 33.20 -25.89 -12.56
CA LYS A 372 33.05 -27.15 -11.83
C LYS A 372 31.65 -27.36 -11.25
N GLN A 373 30.83 -26.32 -11.17
CA GLN A 373 29.49 -26.31 -10.57
C GLN A 373 29.42 -27.02 -9.20
N GLN A 374 30.41 -26.76 -8.35
CA GLN A 374 30.52 -27.35 -7.02
C GLN A 374 30.86 -26.30 -5.97
N TYR A 375 30.65 -26.67 -4.71
CA TYR A 375 31.15 -25.89 -3.58
C TYR A 375 32.67 -25.78 -3.66
N ALA A 376 33.18 -24.57 -3.46
CA ALA A 376 34.60 -24.33 -3.34
C ALA A 376 34.86 -23.32 -2.23
N GLU A 377 36.00 -23.45 -1.56
CA GLU A 377 36.47 -22.48 -0.59
C GLU A 377 37.95 -22.19 -0.83
N LYS A 378 38.34 -20.94 -0.57
CA LYS A 378 39.73 -20.50 -0.73
C LYS A 378 40.02 -19.31 0.15
N GLU A 379 41.11 -19.38 0.89
CA GLU A 379 41.65 -18.22 1.61
C GLU A 379 42.45 -17.34 0.65
N ILE A 380 42.22 -16.03 0.73
CA ILE A 380 42.96 -15.02 0.00
C ILE A 380 43.44 -13.92 0.94
N LYS A 381 44.60 -13.32 0.65
CA LYS A 381 45.11 -12.16 1.40
C LYS A 381 44.82 -10.90 0.59
N ILE A 382 44.03 -10.00 1.15
CA ILE A 382 43.68 -8.71 0.54
C ILE A 382 44.59 -7.64 1.14
N LYS A 383 45.25 -6.85 0.29
CA LYS A 383 46.05 -5.70 0.71
C LYS A 383 45.14 -4.52 1.00
N THR A 384 45.06 -4.08 2.25
CA THR A 384 44.41 -2.82 2.66
C THR A 384 45.45 -1.69 2.78
N LYS A 385 45.00 -0.44 3.02
CA LYS A 385 45.89 0.72 3.11
C LYS A 385 46.96 0.58 4.21
N ASP A 386 46.63 -0.14 5.27
CA ASP A 386 47.46 -0.24 6.48
C ASP A 386 47.97 -1.67 6.74
N ASP A 387 47.30 -2.74 6.23
CA ASP A 387 47.69 -4.14 6.51
C ASP A 387 47.22 -5.19 5.46
N LEU A 388 47.79 -6.40 5.49
CA LEU A 388 47.32 -7.58 4.73
C LEU A 388 46.25 -8.33 5.52
N VAL A 389 44.99 -8.27 5.07
CA VAL A 389 43.85 -8.91 5.75
C VAL A 389 43.51 -10.24 5.08
N PRO A 390 43.52 -11.37 5.81
CA PRO A 390 43.08 -12.65 5.27
C PRO A 390 41.54 -12.74 5.22
N VAL A 391 41.00 -13.13 4.06
CA VAL A 391 39.58 -13.25 3.76
C VAL A 391 39.31 -14.64 3.21
N LEU A 392 38.37 -15.37 3.82
CA LEU A 392 37.89 -16.64 3.33
C LEU A 392 36.78 -16.42 2.30
N LEU A 393 36.99 -16.94 1.08
CA LEU A 393 35.97 -16.98 0.04
C LEU A 393 35.26 -18.34 0.05
N ARG A 394 33.94 -18.33 -0.06
CA ARG A 394 33.10 -19.51 -0.23
C ARG A 394 32.20 -19.35 -1.45
N GLY A 395 32.17 -20.36 -2.30
CA GLY A 395 31.31 -20.41 -3.47
C GLY A 395 30.27 -21.50 -3.34
N ARG A 396 29.01 -21.18 -3.63
CA ARG A 396 27.90 -22.13 -3.66
C ARG A 396 27.13 -22.01 -4.97
N VAL A 397 26.67 -23.16 -5.47
CA VAL A 397 25.77 -23.20 -6.63
C VAL A 397 24.34 -23.02 -6.16
N LEU A 398 23.61 -22.11 -6.80
CA LEU A 398 22.17 -21.96 -6.58
C LEU A 398 21.44 -22.93 -7.51
N PRO A 399 20.73 -23.94 -6.96
CA PRO A 399 20.06 -24.94 -7.79
C PRO A 399 18.95 -24.28 -8.60
N GLY A 400 18.93 -24.55 -9.90
CA GLY A 400 17.86 -24.14 -10.81
C GLY A 400 17.02 -25.33 -11.28
N PHE A 401 16.31 -25.14 -12.39
CA PHE A 401 15.40 -26.14 -12.95
C PHE A 401 16.15 -27.08 -13.91
N LEU A 402 15.82 -28.38 -13.90
CA LEU A 402 16.42 -29.40 -14.80
C LEU A 402 17.96 -29.50 -14.75
N GLY A 403 18.56 -29.29 -13.58
CA GLY A 403 20.01 -29.43 -13.39
C GLY A 403 20.84 -28.26 -13.94
N ILE A 404 20.19 -27.22 -14.49
CA ILE A 404 20.85 -25.97 -14.86
C ILE A 404 20.91 -25.09 -13.60
N PRO A 405 22.08 -24.61 -13.17
CA PRO A 405 22.18 -23.71 -12.02
C PRO A 405 21.46 -22.40 -12.30
N ALA A 406 20.67 -21.92 -11.34
CA ALA A 406 20.01 -20.61 -11.42
C ALA A 406 21.01 -19.46 -11.30
N GLY A 407 22.17 -19.73 -10.68
CA GLY A 407 23.26 -18.79 -10.49
C GLY A 407 24.30 -19.33 -9.50
N PHE A 408 25.19 -18.45 -9.07
CA PHE A 408 26.26 -18.76 -8.12
C PHE A 408 26.28 -17.71 -7.01
N MET A 409 26.49 -18.14 -5.77
CA MET A 409 26.64 -17.26 -4.62
C MET A 409 28.08 -17.31 -4.14
N ILE A 410 28.71 -16.14 -4.03
CA ILE A 410 30.06 -15.95 -3.50
C ILE A 410 29.94 -15.20 -2.18
N GLU A 411 30.48 -15.79 -1.13
CA GLU A 411 30.54 -15.23 0.22
C GLU A 411 31.99 -14.92 0.60
N ALA A 412 32.25 -13.71 1.07
CA ALA A 412 33.54 -13.24 1.57
C ALA A 412 33.44 -13.00 3.08
N ILE A 413 34.23 -13.75 3.85
CA ILE A 413 34.23 -13.72 5.31
C ILE A 413 35.63 -13.28 5.77
N PRO A 414 35.77 -12.12 6.41
CA PRO A 414 37.07 -11.70 6.94
C PRO A 414 37.42 -12.51 8.19
N LEU A 415 38.64 -13.04 8.24
CA LEU A 415 39.04 -14.00 9.28
C LEU A 415 39.25 -13.37 10.67
N TYR A 416 39.34 -12.03 10.78
CA TYR A 416 39.37 -11.35 12.09
C TYR A 416 38.06 -11.51 12.88
N VAL A 417 36.91 -11.67 12.20
CA VAL A 417 35.59 -11.83 12.84
C VAL A 417 35.47 -13.18 13.54
N GLN A 418 36.14 -14.21 13.02
CA GLN A 418 36.14 -15.55 13.62
C GLN A 418 36.97 -15.57 14.91
N SER A 419 38.14 -14.93 14.90
CA SER A 419 38.95 -14.73 16.12
C SER A 419 38.21 -13.94 17.20
N TYR A 420 37.38 -12.95 16.84
CA TYR A 420 36.62 -12.16 17.80
C TYR A 420 35.50 -12.95 18.49
N ASN A 421 34.80 -13.84 17.77
CA ASN A 421 33.76 -14.69 18.38
C ASN A 421 34.34 -15.78 19.28
N ASP A 422 35.50 -16.35 18.94
CA ASP A 422 36.22 -17.28 19.82
C ASP A 422 36.74 -16.55 21.07
N LYS A 423 37.30 -15.35 20.89
CA LYS A 423 37.69 -14.45 22.00
C LYS A 423 36.50 -14.08 22.88
N LEU A 424 35.34 -13.76 22.30
CA LEU A 424 34.10 -13.46 23.03
C LEU A 424 33.57 -14.68 23.79
N THR A 425 33.71 -15.88 23.23
CA THR A 425 33.27 -17.12 23.89
C THR A 425 34.18 -17.45 25.07
N ILE A 426 35.50 -17.30 24.89
CA ILE A 426 36.49 -17.41 25.97
C ILE A 426 36.21 -16.33 27.02
N TRP A 427 36.02 -15.07 26.61
CA TRP A 427 35.66 -13.94 27.49
C TRP A 427 34.40 -14.22 28.31
N THR A 428 33.33 -14.69 27.66
CA THR A 428 32.06 -14.96 28.33
C THR A 428 32.22 -16.06 29.38
N ARG A 429 32.97 -17.13 29.07
CA ARG A 429 33.32 -18.18 30.03
C ARG A 429 34.20 -17.66 31.17
N THR A 430 35.16 -16.80 30.86
CA THR A 430 36.08 -16.16 31.81
C THR A 430 35.32 -15.28 32.81
N VAL A 431 34.41 -14.43 32.33
CA VAL A 431 33.56 -13.56 33.19
C VAL A 431 32.65 -14.40 34.08
N GLN A 432 32.06 -15.47 33.56
CA GLN A 432 31.19 -16.36 34.33
C GLN A 432 31.96 -17.08 35.45
N LYS A 433 33.17 -17.60 35.16
CA LYS A 433 34.02 -18.24 36.17
C LYS A 433 34.50 -17.24 37.22
N MET A 434 34.89 -16.03 36.82
CA MET A 434 35.31 -15.00 37.76
C MET A 434 34.16 -14.56 38.69
N ALA A 435 32.96 -14.36 38.15
CA ALA A 435 31.78 -14.02 38.97
C ALA A 435 31.48 -15.12 40.00
N HIS A 436 31.67 -16.38 39.63
CA HIS A 436 31.58 -17.52 40.54
C HIS A 436 32.67 -17.45 41.63
N ASP A 437 33.91 -17.21 41.24
CA ASP A 437 35.06 -17.23 42.17
C ASP A 437 35.13 -15.99 43.08
N ILE A 438 34.49 -14.86 42.74
CA ILE A 438 34.25 -13.73 43.65
C ILE A 438 33.10 -14.04 44.62
N LYS A 439 32.06 -14.75 44.17
CA LYS A 439 30.90 -15.07 45.01
C LYS A 439 31.28 -15.98 46.18
N THR A 440 32.23 -16.88 45.98
CA THR A 440 32.74 -17.80 47.01
C THR A 440 33.33 -17.10 48.24
N PRO A 441 34.37 -16.25 48.13
CA PRO A 441 34.93 -15.51 49.27
C PRO A 441 33.91 -14.54 49.87
N LEU A 442 33.04 -13.92 49.05
CA LEU A 442 31.98 -13.06 49.55
C LEU A 442 30.97 -13.81 50.45
N ALA A 443 30.64 -15.05 50.09
CA ALA A 443 29.77 -15.92 50.89
C ALA A 443 30.46 -16.36 52.20
N ALA A 444 31.77 -16.65 52.15
CA ALA A 444 32.56 -16.95 53.34
C ALA A 444 32.58 -15.76 54.31
N ILE A 445 32.85 -14.55 53.82
CA ILE A 445 32.79 -13.31 54.60
C ILE A 445 31.39 -13.12 55.20
N GLN A 446 30.33 -13.32 54.43
CA GLN A 446 28.94 -13.22 54.93
C GLN A 446 28.66 -14.24 56.04
N PHE A 447 29.13 -15.48 55.91
CA PHE A 447 28.96 -16.51 56.92
C PHE A 447 29.72 -16.18 58.21
N LEU A 448 30.97 -15.73 58.10
CA LEU A 448 31.78 -15.31 59.24
C LEU A 448 31.13 -14.13 59.97
N ILE A 449 30.68 -13.11 59.25
CA ILE A 449 29.96 -11.97 59.85
C ILE A 449 28.66 -12.43 60.56
N GLN A 450 27.91 -13.37 59.98
CA GLN A 450 26.72 -13.94 60.63
C GLN A 450 27.06 -14.74 61.88
N SER A 451 28.14 -15.52 61.84
CA SER A 451 28.67 -16.27 63.00
C SER A 451 29.03 -15.32 64.14
N ILE A 452 29.81 -14.27 63.85
CA ILE A 452 30.18 -13.22 64.80
C ILE A 452 28.92 -12.58 65.41
N LYS A 453 27.92 -12.23 64.58
CA LYS A 453 26.66 -11.64 65.06
C LYS A 453 25.89 -12.57 66.00
N LEU A 454 25.80 -13.85 65.68
CA LEU A 454 25.14 -14.86 66.53
C LEU A 454 25.88 -15.06 67.86
N GLN A 455 27.21 -15.00 67.87
CA GLN A 455 28.02 -15.09 69.08
C GLN A 455 27.80 -13.89 70.00
N ILE A 456 27.70 -12.67 69.42
CA ILE A 456 27.37 -11.43 70.14
C ILE A 456 25.96 -11.52 70.74
N GLU A 457 24.95 -11.94 69.97
CA GLU A 457 23.56 -12.06 70.43
C GLU A 457 23.38 -13.08 71.56
N LYS A 458 24.20 -14.14 71.59
CA LYS A 458 24.14 -15.20 72.60
C LYS A 458 25.00 -14.93 73.86
N GLN A 459 25.55 -13.73 74.02
CA GLN A 459 26.42 -13.32 75.15
C GLN A 459 27.59 -14.29 75.43
N LYS A 460 28.08 -15.03 74.42
CA LYS A 460 29.27 -15.90 74.53
C LYS A 460 30.57 -15.14 74.17
N LEU A 461 30.73 -13.92 74.69
CA LEU A 461 31.94 -13.09 74.50
C LEU A 461 33.08 -13.53 75.43
N GLY A 462 33.39 -14.83 75.46
CA GLY A 462 34.45 -15.42 76.28
C GLY A 462 35.73 -15.79 75.53
N GLU A 463 35.68 -15.88 74.19
CA GLU A 463 36.80 -16.36 73.36
C GLU A 463 37.20 -15.28 72.34
N ILE A 464 37.94 -14.26 72.80
CA ILE A 464 38.43 -13.15 71.96
C ILE A 464 39.36 -13.64 70.84
N GLU A 465 40.07 -14.76 71.04
CA GLU A 465 40.93 -15.38 70.02
C GLU A 465 40.14 -15.83 68.78
N ASN A 466 38.95 -16.44 68.95
CA ASN A 466 38.12 -16.90 67.83
C ASN A 466 37.56 -15.74 66.99
N LEU A 467 37.33 -14.57 67.61
CA LEU A 467 36.91 -13.37 66.90
C LEU A 467 38.05 -12.79 66.06
N ASN A 468 39.28 -12.76 66.60
CA ASN A 468 40.44 -12.27 65.86
C ASN A 468 40.75 -13.15 64.65
N THR A 469 40.67 -14.49 64.79
CA THR A 469 40.86 -15.40 63.64
C THR A 469 39.78 -15.22 62.58
N ASP A 470 38.52 -14.98 62.97
CA ASP A 470 37.43 -14.71 62.03
C ASP A 470 37.67 -13.38 61.26
N PHE A 471 38.15 -12.33 61.96
CA PHE A 471 38.51 -11.06 61.32
C PHE A 471 39.73 -11.17 60.39
N GLU A 472 40.77 -11.91 60.78
CA GLU A 472 41.93 -12.19 59.92
C GLU A 472 41.50 -12.95 58.65
N THR A 473 40.60 -13.93 58.79
CA THR A 473 40.05 -14.68 57.65
C THR A 473 39.24 -13.75 56.73
N ILE A 474 38.45 -12.84 57.28
CA ILE A 474 37.72 -11.82 56.49
C ILE A 474 38.70 -10.92 55.72
N ASP A 475 39.78 -10.46 56.36
CA ASP A 475 40.76 -9.58 55.69
C ASP A 475 41.50 -10.30 54.56
N ASN A 476 41.86 -11.57 54.76
CA ASN A 476 42.45 -12.41 53.72
C ASN A 476 41.51 -12.59 52.51
N GLU A 477 40.22 -12.87 52.75
CA GLU A 477 39.25 -13.03 51.65
C GLU A 477 38.95 -11.69 50.94
N LEU A 478 38.98 -10.56 51.63
CA LEU A 478 38.89 -9.23 51.01
C LEU A 478 40.12 -8.91 50.16
N ASN A 479 41.32 -9.23 50.64
CA ASN A 479 42.56 -9.08 49.89
C ASN A 479 42.57 -9.97 48.63
N ARG A 480 42.05 -11.19 48.73
CA ARG A 480 41.85 -12.11 47.60
C ARG A 480 40.92 -11.53 46.53
N ILE A 481 39.76 -11.01 46.91
CA ILE A 481 38.83 -10.34 45.99
C ILE A 481 39.49 -9.13 45.31
N ARG A 482 40.28 -8.35 46.06
CA ARG A 482 41.01 -7.19 45.54
C ARG A 482 42.02 -7.60 44.46
N GLU A 483 42.86 -8.60 44.71
CA GLU A 483 43.85 -9.04 43.72
C GLU A 483 43.18 -9.70 42.50
N MET A 484 42.12 -10.50 42.69
CA MET A 484 41.34 -11.04 41.57
C MET A 484 40.76 -9.95 40.66
N THR A 485 40.20 -8.90 41.26
CA THR A 485 39.61 -7.77 40.52
C THR A 485 40.67 -6.96 39.78
N LYS A 486 41.84 -6.75 40.41
CA LYS A 486 42.98 -6.06 39.80
C LYS A 486 43.56 -6.84 38.62
N HIS A 487 43.74 -8.15 38.75
CA HIS A 487 44.22 -9.01 37.67
C HIS A 487 43.24 -9.07 36.50
N PHE A 488 41.94 -9.14 36.80
CA PHE A 488 40.90 -9.14 35.78
C PHE A 488 40.79 -7.80 35.05
N LEU A 489 40.75 -6.68 35.77
CA LEU A 489 40.71 -5.35 35.14
C LEU A 489 41.91 -5.15 34.21
N ARG A 490 43.10 -5.64 34.61
CA ARG A 490 44.32 -5.60 33.80
C ARG A 490 44.28 -6.55 32.60
N PHE A 491 43.68 -7.73 32.74
CA PHE A 491 43.42 -8.63 31.60
C PHE A 491 42.43 -8.02 30.59
N THR A 492 41.45 -7.24 31.05
CA THR A 492 40.43 -6.61 30.19
C THR A 492 40.84 -5.28 29.57
N ASN A 493 41.79 -4.54 30.20
CA ASN A 493 42.27 -3.22 29.77
C ASN A 493 43.73 -3.24 29.28
N LEU A 494 44.14 -4.25 28.52
CA LEU A 494 45.40 -4.13 27.77
C LEU A 494 45.21 -3.07 26.68
N GLU A 495 45.64 -1.84 26.98
CA GLU A 495 45.87 -0.81 25.97
C GLU A 495 46.91 -1.33 24.95
N LYS A 496 47.05 -0.67 23.80
CA LYS A 496 48.12 -1.04 22.86
C LYS A 496 49.47 -0.90 23.58
N PRO A 497 50.35 -1.92 23.55
CA PRO A 497 51.65 -1.84 24.21
C PRO A 497 52.42 -0.61 23.75
N ASN A 498 52.97 0.14 24.72
CA ASN A 498 53.83 1.27 24.44
C ASN A 498 55.28 0.79 24.35
N PHE A 499 55.66 0.34 23.16
CA PHE A 499 56.98 -0.22 22.93
C PHE A 499 58.09 0.82 23.01
N GLN A 500 59.13 0.49 23.76
CA GLN A 500 60.39 1.22 23.80
C GLN A 500 61.55 0.25 24.04
N TRP A 501 62.79 0.73 23.86
CA TRP A 501 63.96 -0.06 24.25
C TRP A 501 64.09 -0.09 25.77
N ILE A 502 64.10 -1.29 26.35
CA ILE A 502 64.22 -1.50 27.80
C ILE A 502 65.39 -2.43 28.11
N SER A 503 66.02 -2.22 29.27
CA SER A 503 67.04 -3.13 29.82
C SER A 503 66.36 -4.28 30.58
N ILE A 504 66.69 -5.51 30.22
CA ILE A 504 66.25 -6.73 30.90
C ILE A 504 66.76 -6.71 32.34
N LYS A 505 68.05 -6.37 32.54
CA LYS A 505 68.68 -6.28 33.86
C LYS A 505 67.95 -5.31 34.79
N GLU A 506 67.67 -4.08 34.33
CA GLU A 506 66.97 -3.09 35.16
C GLU A 506 65.55 -3.53 35.51
N THR A 507 64.84 -4.12 34.54
CA THR A 507 63.48 -4.62 34.71
C THR A 507 63.44 -5.77 35.73
N LEU A 508 64.34 -6.75 35.61
CA LEU A 508 64.47 -7.86 36.56
C LEU A 508 64.79 -7.36 37.97
N VAL A 509 65.73 -6.42 38.13
CA VAL A 509 66.07 -5.85 39.44
C VAL A 509 64.87 -5.20 40.11
N ASN A 510 64.01 -4.52 39.35
CA ASN A 510 62.77 -3.92 39.87
C ASN A 510 61.76 -4.97 40.32
N VAL A 511 61.57 -6.05 39.55
CA VAL A 511 60.69 -7.17 39.92
C VAL A 511 61.20 -7.85 41.19
N LEU A 512 62.49 -8.16 41.24
CA LEU A 512 63.10 -8.95 42.32
C LEU A 512 63.11 -8.23 43.67
N ARG A 513 63.05 -6.89 43.70
CA ARG A 513 62.94 -6.11 44.95
C ARG A 513 61.74 -6.51 45.80
N LYS A 514 60.64 -6.96 45.17
CA LYS A 514 59.43 -7.41 45.88
C LYS A 514 59.65 -8.73 46.65
N PHE A 515 60.65 -9.52 46.27
CA PHE A 515 60.95 -10.83 46.86
C PHE A 515 62.14 -10.82 47.83
N SER A 516 62.77 -9.66 48.05
CA SER A 516 63.85 -9.52 49.03
C SER A 516 63.55 -10.07 50.43
N PRO A 517 62.31 -9.95 50.99
CA PRO A 517 61.99 -10.54 52.30
C PRO A 517 62.17 -12.07 52.36
N TYR A 518 61.94 -12.79 51.26
CA TYR A 518 62.07 -14.25 51.21
C TYR A 518 63.53 -14.71 51.13
N GLN A 519 64.46 -13.82 50.75
CA GLN A 519 65.89 -14.14 50.70
C GLN A 519 66.46 -14.40 52.11
N GLU A 520 65.90 -13.76 53.14
CA GLU A 520 66.25 -14.02 54.54
C GLU A 520 65.82 -15.42 55.01
N ASN A 521 64.83 -16.02 54.33
CA ASN A 521 64.27 -17.34 54.65
C ASN A 521 64.85 -18.50 53.84
N GLY A 522 65.86 -18.25 52.98
CA GLY A 522 66.60 -19.29 52.27
C GLY A 522 66.36 -19.35 50.75
N LEU A 523 65.60 -18.41 50.18
CA LEU A 523 65.47 -18.24 48.73
C LEU A 523 66.74 -17.59 48.12
N ARG A 524 67.33 -18.20 47.11
CA ARG A 524 68.47 -17.66 46.35
C ARG A 524 68.03 -17.35 44.92
N ILE A 525 68.20 -16.11 44.49
CA ILE A 525 67.90 -15.70 43.11
C ILE A 525 69.21 -15.24 42.47
N ASN A 526 69.70 -16.01 41.50
CA ASN A 526 70.95 -15.74 40.79
C ASN A 526 70.64 -15.17 39.41
N LEU A 527 71.30 -14.07 39.06
CA LEU A 527 71.22 -13.44 37.75
C LEU A 527 72.53 -13.70 37.00
N ASP A 528 72.48 -14.43 35.90
CA ASP A 528 73.60 -14.64 34.98
C ASP A 528 73.21 -14.12 33.60
N LEU A 529 73.31 -12.79 33.46
CA LEU A 529 72.83 -12.05 32.29
C LEU A 529 73.99 -11.68 31.37
N ASP A 530 73.88 -12.05 30.09
CA ASP A 530 74.72 -11.58 29.01
C ASP A 530 74.39 -10.12 28.66
N SER A 531 75.36 -9.24 28.90
CA SER A 531 75.27 -7.81 28.60
C SER A 531 75.08 -7.51 27.10
N GLN A 532 75.47 -8.43 26.21
CA GLN A 532 75.32 -8.24 24.76
C GLN A 532 73.84 -8.23 24.33
N TYR A 533 72.96 -8.90 25.07
CA TYR A 533 71.54 -9.04 24.74
C TYR A 533 70.63 -8.47 25.83
N ASP A 534 71.06 -7.39 26.49
CA ASP A 534 70.32 -6.75 27.58
C ASP A 534 69.15 -5.88 27.11
N LYS A 535 69.16 -5.38 25.87
CA LYS A 535 68.11 -4.50 25.35
C LYS A 535 67.05 -5.29 24.57
N ILE A 536 65.76 -5.08 24.88
CA ILE A 536 64.62 -5.60 24.11
C ILE A 536 63.64 -4.48 23.75
N TRP A 537 62.95 -4.63 22.61
CA TRP A 537 61.90 -3.71 22.17
C TRP A 537 60.56 -4.16 22.75
N ALA A 538 60.17 -3.56 23.88
CA ALA A 538 59.03 -4.01 24.66
C ALA A 538 58.37 -2.88 25.48
N ASP A 539 57.16 -3.11 25.97
CA ASP A 539 56.53 -2.24 26.96
C ASP A 539 57.09 -2.59 28.35
N PRO A 540 57.73 -1.64 29.06
CA PRO A 540 58.35 -1.90 30.36
C PRO A 540 57.37 -2.41 31.41
N VAL A 541 56.14 -1.88 31.43
CA VAL A 541 55.15 -2.19 32.45
C VAL A 541 54.61 -3.59 32.21
N LEU A 542 54.34 -3.93 30.95
CA LEU A 542 53.85 -5.26 30.60
C LEU A 542 54.93 -6.33 30.80
N VAL A 543 56.18 -6.07 30.43
CA VAL A 543 57.28 -7.02 30.68
C VAL A 543 57.52 -7.21 32.18
N GLU A 544 57.48 -6.15 33.00
CA GLU A 544 57.56 -6.27 34.46
C GLU A 544 56.47 -7.21 34.99
N MET A 545 55.24 -7.10 34.46
CA MET A 545 54.12 -7.94 34.86
C MET A 545 54.29 -9.41 34.43
N ALA A 546 54.78 -9.67 33.21
CA ALA A 546 55.05 -11.04 32.75
C ALA A 546 56.14 -11.70 33.59
N LEU A 547 57.25 -10.97 33.84
CA LEU A 547 58.34 -11.45 34.69
C LEU A 547 57.88 -11.69 36.12
N GLN A 548 57.10 -10.77 36.69
CA GLN A 548 56.53 -10.94 38.03
C GLN A 548 55.68 -12.22 38.11
N ALA A 549 54.80 -12.45 37.13
CA ALA A 549 53.94 -13.63 37.14
C ALA A 549 54.73 -14.96 37.04
N VAL A 550 55.84 -14.98 36.30
CA VAL A 550 56.70 -16.17 36.20
C VAL A 550 57.51 -16.36 37.48
N VAL A 551 58.11 -15.31 38.02
CA VAL A 551 58.91 -15.35 39.26
C VAL A 551 58.04 -15.74 40.47
N GLU A 552 56.83 -15.19 40.60
CA GLU A 552 55.89 -15.58 41.67
C GLU A 552 55.59 -17.08 41.62
N ASN A 553 55.37 -17.63 40.42
CA ASN A 553 55.11 -19.06 40.28
C ASN A 553 56.31 -19.92 40.68
N ALA A 554 57.53 -19.49 40.37
CA ALA A 554 58.77 -20.15 40.80
C ALA A 554 58.95 -20.09 42.32
N VAL A 555 58.77 -18.91 42.94
CA VAL A 555 58.90 -18.73 44.40
C VAL A 555 57.88 -19.58 45.16
N ASP A 556 56.63 -19.60 44.69
CA ASP A 556 55.57 -20.40 45.29
C ASP A 556 55.84 -21.91 45.17
N ALA A 557 56.36 -22.36 44.02
CA ALA A 557 56.70 -23.76 43.79
C ALA A 557 57.81 -24.25 44.73
N LEU A 558 58.69 -23.33 45.13
CA LEU A 558 59.77 -23.55 46.08
C LEU A 558 59.33 -23.46 47.54
N HIS A 559 58.05 -23.15 47.83
CA HIS A 559 57.60 -22.83 49.19
C HIS A 559 58.53 -21.80 49.87
N GLU A 560 58.93 -20.78 49.11
CA GLU A 560 59.83 -19.70 49.55
C GLU A 560 61.28 -20.13 49.87
N LYS A 561 61.70 -21.36 49.53
CA LYS A 561 63.06 -21.88 49.78
C LYS A 561 63.60 -22.66 48.59
N GLY A 562 64.76 -22.24 48.07
CA GLY A 562 65.40 -22.90 46.92
C GLY A 562 66.20 -21.93 46.08
N THR A 563 66.46 -22.29 44.84
CA THR A 563 67.28 -21.51 43.89
C THR A 563 66.50 -21.22 42.62
N ILE A 564 66.44 -19.93 42.26
CA ILE A 564 65.96 -19.46 40.96
C ILE A 564 67.17 -18.90 40.20
N LEU A 565 67.41 -19.39 38.99
CA LEU A 565 68.41 -18.87 38.06
C LEU A 565 67.71 -18.13 36.92
N VAL A 566 68.14 -16.90 36.64
CA VAL A 566 67.67 -16.14 35.47
C VAL A 566 68.83 -15.87 34.53
N THR A 567 68.67 -16.27 33.27
CA THR A 567 69.65 -16.04 32.20
C THR A 567 69.00 -15.33 31.02
N ASN A 568 69.81 -14.68 30.17
CA ASN A 568 69.38 -14.23 28.86
C ASN A 568 70.36 -14.67 27.78
N SER A 569 69.84 -14.97 26.59
CA SER A 569 70.66 -15.41 25.46
C SER A 569 70.01 -15.05 24.13
N LEU A 570 70.78 -15.08 23.04
CA LEU A 570 70.23 -15.00 21.68
C LEU A 570 70.05 -16.41 21.13
N ILE A 571 68.82 -16.75 20.76
CA ILE A 571 68.48 -18.05 20.17
C ILE A 571 67.91 -17.87 18.76
N GLN A 572 68.05 -18.91 17.94
CA GLN A 572 67.38 -19.02 16.64
C GLN A 572 66.48 -20.24 16.65
N LEU A 573 65.23 -20.06 16.21
CA LEU A 573 64.27 -21.17 16.10
C LEU A 573 64.28 -21.71 14.65
N PRO A 574 64.74 -22.96 14.42
CA PRO A 574 64.82 -23.54 13.06
C PRO A 574 63.46 -23.67 12.38
N GLU A 575 62.40 -23.88 13.17
CA GLU A 575 61.03 -24.06 12.70
C GLU A 575 60.40 -22.75 12.17
N GLU A 576 61.05 -21.60 12.38
CA GLU A 576 60.59 -20.27 11.94
C GLU A 576 61.59 -19.56 11.04
N ASN A 577 62.10 -20.27 10.02
CA ASN A 577 63.06 -19.70 9.07
C ASN A 577 64.28 -19.06 9.74
N PHE A 578 64.75 -19.61 10.86
CA PHE A 578 65.88 -19.10 11.65
C PHE A 578 65.66 -17.68 12.22
N GLN A 579 64.43 -17.31 12.54
CA GLN A 579 64.14 -16.07 13.25
C GLN A 579 64.88 -16.03 14.60
N SER A 580 65.53 -14.90 14.88
CA SER A 580 66.31 -14.68 16.10
C SER A 580 65.42 -14.09 17.20
N TYR A 581 65.60 -14.57 18.43
CA TYR A 581 64.89 -14.11 19.62
C TYR A 581 65.89 -13.84 20.74
N VAL A 582 65.64 -12.77 21.51
CA VAL A 582 66.23 -12.60 22.84
C VAL A 582 65.40 -13.43 23.81
N GLU A 583 66.03 -14.43 24.39
CA GLU A 583 65.45 -15.30 25.40
C GLU A 583 65.74 -14.73 26.79
N ILE A 584 64.71 -14.72 27.65
CA ILE A 584 64.86 -14.64 29.10
C ILE A 584 64.40 -15.97 29.67
N GLU A 585 65.31 -16.70 30.29
CA GLU A 585 65.04 -18.00 30.88
C GLU A 585 65.05 -17.91 32.40
N ILE A 586 63.97 -18.40 33.03
CA ILE A 586 63.81 -18.47 34.48
C ILE A 586 63.70 -19.95 34.85
N THR A 587 64.68 -20.45 35.59
CA THR A 587 64.75 -21.85 36.02
C THR A 587 64.70 -21.95 37.54
N ASP A 588 63.79 -22.75 38.08
CA ASP A 588 63.72 -23.10 39.51
C ASP A 588 64.07 -24.56 39.78
N ASP A 589 64.60 -24.84 40.97
CA ASP A 589 64.91 -26.19 41.48
C ASP A 589 63.73 -26.84 42.24
N GLY A 590 62.51 -26.45 41.91
CA GLY A 590 61.28 -26.90 42.57
C GLY A 590 60.80 -28.29 42.15
N PRO A 591 59.62 -28.72 42.62
CA PRO A 591 59.11 -30.08 42.42
C PRO A 591 58.77 -30.41 40.96
N GLY A 592 58.88 -29.47 40.03
CA GLY A 592 58.52 -29.63 38.63
C GLY A 592 57.02 -29.83 38.40
N ILE A 593 56.63 -29.90 37.13
CA ILE A 593 55.22 -29.94 36.70
C ILE A 593 54.93 -31.28 36.00
N ASP A 594 53.79 -31.87 36.31
CA ASP A 594 53.30 -33.08 35.64
C ASP A 594 52.87 -32.78 34.20
N GLN A 595 53.09 -33.72 33.27
CA GLN A 595 52.79 -33.53 31.85
C GLN A 595 51.32 -33.17 31.60
N GLN A 596 50.40 -33.76 32.38
CA GLN A 596 48.97 -33.48 32.26
C GLN A 596 48.59 -32.06 32.68
N ILE A 597 49.41 -31.45 33.56
CA ILE A 597 49.22 -30.09 34.07
C ILE A 597 49.83 -29.10 33.07
N LEU A 598 50.98 -29.42 32.45
CA LEU A 598 51.62 -28.59 31.43
C LEU A 598 50.69 -28.29 30.24
N GLU A 599 49.87 -29.25 29.80
CA GLU A 599 48.91 -29.05 28.71
C GLU A 599 47.85 -27.97 29.00
N LYS A 600 47.57 -27.72 30.28
CA LYS A 600 46.51 -26.83 30.76
C LYS A 600 47.03 -25.60 31.49
N ILE A 601 48.35 -25.46 31.63
CA ILE A 601 48.95 -24.46 32.51
C ILE A 601 48.69 -23.02 32.06
N PHE A 602 48.42 -22.82 30.78
CA PHE A 602 48.04 -21.54 30.21
C PHE A 602 46.53 -21.31 30.16
N ASP A 603 45.72 -22.32 30.48
CA ASP A 603 44.27 -22.19 30.51
C ASP A 603 43.87 -21.17 31.59
N PRO A 604 43.06 -20.16 31.27
CA PRO A 604 42.63 -19.16 32.24
C PRO A 604 42.01 -19.80 33.49
N PHE A 605 42.44 -19.34 34.67
CA PHE A 605 41.98 -19.82 35.98
C PHE A 605 42.29 -21.29 36.27
N PHE A 606 43.19 -21.92 35.52
CA PHE A 606 43.71 -23.21 35.90
C PHE A 606 44.81 -23.01 36.95
N THR A 607 44.66 -23.67 38.09
CA THR A 607 45.65 -23.64 39.17
C THR A 607 45.59 -24.94 39.95
N THR A 608 46.72 -25.33 40.50
CA THR A 608 46.85 -26.46 41.44
C THR A 608 47.02 -25.98 42.89
N LYS A 609 47.04 -24.66 43.12
CA LYS A 609 47.19 -24.02 44.43
C LYS A 609 45.81 -23.73 45.02
N GLU A 610 45.62 -23.95 46.33
CA GLU A 610 44.35 -23.70 47.03
C GLU A 610 43.95 -22.21 47.01
N GLU A 611 44.92 -21.30 47.11
CA GLU A 611 44.72 -19.84 47.09
C GLU A 611 45.10 -19.18 45.74
N GLY A 612 45.46 -19.98 44.73
CA GLY A 612 45.90 -19.46 43.44
C GLY A 612 44.76 -18.85 42.62
N THR A 613 45.02 -17.74 41.93
CA THR A 613 44.05 -17.14 40.99
C THR A 613 44.03 -17.84 39.62
N GLY A 614 45.07 -18.59 39.29
CA GLY A 614 45.24 -19.23 37.98
C GLY A 614 45.32 -18.26 36.79
N MET A 615 45.56 -16.96 37.03
CA MET A 615 45.63 -15.94 35.98
C MET A 615 47.06 -15.54 35.61
N GLY A 616 48.07 -15.84 36.44
CA GLY A 616 49.44 -15.35 36.27
C GLY A 616 50.09 -15.78 34.95
N LEU A 617 50.19 -17.08 34.68
CA LEU A 617 50.83 -17.58 33.44
C LEU A 617 50.00 -17.30 32.19
N THR A 618 48.67 -17.28 32.30
CA THR A 618 47.78 -16.84 31.22
C THR A 618 48.03 -15.37 30.86
N LEU A 619 48.24 -14.50 31.84
CA LEU A 619 48.58 -13.10 31.63
C LEU A 619 49.97 -12.96 31.00
N ALA A 620 50.97 -13.69 31.50
CA ALA A 620 52.31 -13.70 30.91
C ALA A 620 52.27 -14.13 29.44
N ARG A 621 51.52 -15.20 29.11
CA ARG A 621 51.32 -15.64 27.73
C ARG A 621 50.68 -14.55 26.87
N LYS A 622 49.63 -13.90 27.36
CA LYS A 622 48.96 -12.83 26.64
C LYS A 622 49.89 -11.65 26.37
N ILE A 623 50.70 -11.27 27.36
CA ILE A 623 51.70 -10.21 27.22
C ILE A 623 52.74 -10.59 26.16
N MET A 624 53.26 -11.83 26.19
CA MET A 624 54.20 -12.30 25.17
C MET A 624 53.59 -12.29 23.77
N GLU A 625 52.34 -12.75 23.62
CA GLU A 625 51.60 -12.69 22.35
C GLU A 625 51.43 -11.24 21.85
N ASP A 626 51.18 -10.28 22.75
CA ASP A 626 51.07 -8.84 22.39
C ASP A 626 52.43 -8.20 22.02
N HIS A 627 53.55 -8.86 22.33
CA HIS A 627 54.90 -8.45 21.96
C HIS A 627 55.44 -9.22 20.73
N ASP A 628 54.58 -9.94 20.00
CA ASP A 628 54.95 -10.89 18.95
C ASP A 628 55.98 -11.94 19.42
N GLY A 629 56.03 -12.18 20.73
CA GLY A 629 56.93 -13.09 21.40
C GLY A 629 56.26 -14.40 21.80
N LYS A 630 57.01 -15.25 22.49
CA LYS A 630 56.54 -16.58 22.92
C LYS A 630 56.87 -16.84 24.38
N ILE A 631 56.05 -17.65 25.02
CA ILE A 631 56.37 -18.25 26.31
C ILE A 631 56.39 -19.76 26.17
N GLU A 632 57.45 -20.40 26.64
CA GLU A 632 57.59 -21.85 26.64
C GLU A 632 57.91 -22.33 28.05
N ILE A 633 57.36 -23.49 28.42
CA ILE A 633 57.61 -24.10 29.73
C ILE A 633 58.09 -25.53 29.50
N GLN A 634 59.28 -25.83 30.01
CA GLN A 634 59.84 -27.17 30.04
C GLN A 634 59.95 -27.60 31.50
N SER A 635 59.29 -28.69 31.86
CA SER A 635 59.38 -29.21 33.21
C SER A 635 59.14 -30.70 33.25
N HIS A 636 59.76 -31.35 34.22
CA HIS A 636 59.51 -32.75 34.54
C HIS A 636 59.27 -32.87 36.04
N LYS A 637 58.23 -33.60 36.41
CA LYS A 637 57.91 -33.90 37.82
C LYS A 637 59.13 -34.46 38.56
N GLY A 638 59.43 -33.87 39.71
CA GLY A 638 60.56 -34.20 40.59
C GLY A 638 61.91 -33.62 40.17
N LYS A 639 61.97 -32.68 39.21
CA LYS A 639 63.22 -32.07 38.74
C LYS A 639 63.25 -30.56 38.92
N SER A 640 63.00 -29.81 37.85
CA SER A 640 63.06 -28.35 37.77
C SER A 640 61.99 -27.87 36.81
N THR A 641 61.65 -26.60 36.89
CA THR A 641 60.81 -25.93 35.90
C THR A 641 61.62 -24.83 35.25
N GLN A 642 61.61 -24.82 33.93
CA GLN A 642 62.27 -23.83 33.09
C GLN A 642 61.19 -23.11 32.29
N VAL A 643 61.13 -21.79 32.44
CA VAL A 643 60.22 -20.91 31.72
C VAL A 643 61.01 -19.97 30.83
N ARG A 644 60.75 -19.99 29.53
CA ARG A 644 61.46 -19.22 28.51
C ARG A 644 60.53 -18.16 27.95
N LEU A 645 60.92 -16.89 28.05
CA LEU A 645 60.24 -15.76 27.42
C LEU A 645 61.05 -15.30 26.22
N LEU A 646 60.51 -15.46 25.02
CA LEU A 646 61.19 -15.20 23.76
C LEU A 646 60.67 -13.90 23.15
N PHE A 647 61.50 -12.87 23.10
CA PHE A 647 61.20 -11.60 22.46
C PHE A 647 61.87 -11.53 21.08
N PRO A 648 61.18 -11.09 20.01
CA PRO A 648 61.80 -10.98 18.69
C PRO A 648 63.07 -10.11 18.76
N TYR A 649 64.19 -10.64 18.28
CA TYR A 649 65.43 -9.89 18.22
C TYR A 649 65.30 -8.78 17.17
N ARG A 650 65.59 -7.56 17.59
CA ARG A 650 65.73 -6.40 16.70
C ARG A 650 67.13 -5.86 16.93
N GLU A 651 67.84 -5.55 15.86
CA GLU A 651 69.07 -4.77 15.99
C GLU A 651 68.69 -3.38 16.52
N GLY A 652 69.20 -3.02 17.69
CA GLY A 652 69.00 -1.68 18.22
C GLY A 652 69.82 -0.68 17.42
N ASP A 653 69.17 0.37 16.91
CA ASP A 653 69.88 1.60 16.57
C ASP A 653 70.45 2.16 17.89
N ASP A 654 71.76 2.06 18.07
CA ASP A 654 72.47 2.83 19.10
C ASP A 654 72.52 4.29 18.62
N ASP A 655 71.53 5.09 19.03
CA ASP A 655 71.58 6.56 19.08
C ASP A 655 71.29 7.06 20.51
#